data_AF-A0A2H5QWX1-F1
#
_entry.id   AF-A0A2H5QWX1-F1
#
_cell.length_a   1.000
_cell.length_b   1.000
_cell.length_c   1.000
_cell.angle_alpha   90.00
_cell.angle_beta   90.00
_cell.angle_gamma   90.00
#
_symmetry.space_group_name_H-M   'P 1'
#
loop_
_entity.id
_entity.type
_entity.pdbx_description
1 polymer ?
#
loop_
_entity_poly.entity_id
_entity_poly.type
_entity_poly.pdbx_seq_one_letter_code
_entity_poly.pdbx_strand_id
1 'polypeptide(L)'
;MVDAIVSSLLEQLISVAADEVKQQVGLVTGVGEEVTKLASNLRAIRSVLEDAEKRQMQRDNAVTFWLDQLRDASYDMEDVLEEWTTARFKLQIEGVDDDSALALAAHKKKVRSFFCAVSNCFGSFKQLSLRHDIAVKIREINGKLDDIASQKDTFKFVENVRNNVKKPERVRTTSLIDEGEVCGRVDEKNELLSKLLCESSEQQKGLHVISLVGLGGIDDVCDGDYNKWEPFFLSLKNGLHGSKILVTTRNESVARMMGSTNIIFIEQLTEEECWLLFKQLAFSGRSFEDCEKLEPIGRKIAPKCKGLPLAANVIGNLLRSKNSEVWKVEEIGQGLLAPLLLSYNDLSSNSMVKRCFSYCAVFPKDYNMKKKELISLWMAQGYLNADEDEEMEMIGEDYFNILATRSFFQEFEKDYDDDDIMSCKMHDIVHHFAQFVSSKECLWLEMYDNKESVIKPSGDKVRHLGLNFEGGASFPMSFFEFDRLRSLLIYDESLSNSSLSSSILSELFKRLPETLCELYNLQKLDIGWCEYLRELPAGIGKLKNMRSLLNGDTDSLKYLPIGISRLTSLRTLEKFVVGGGVDGSNTCRLESLKNLQLLRECGIEGLGNVSHLDEAERLGLHNMKNLLRLSLVFDGKDEEGRRKNQQLLEALQPPLNVKELGIVSYGGNIFPKWLTSLTNLRDLRLKSCVICEHFPPLGKLPLEKLTLYGLYGVKRVGNEFLGIEESSEDDPSSSSSSSSVTAFTKLKSLKIFDMNELEEWNCRITRKENISIMPQLPILEDRRTTDIPRLSSLRIGYCPKLKVLPDYLLRTTTLQVLSISECPLLEEHYREGKGEDWHKISHIPHIQISHITWH
;
A
#
# COMPACT_ATOMS: atom_id res chain seq x y z
N MET A 1 -5.22 -18.24 -10.89
CA MET A 1 -5.11 -17.97 -9.44
C MET A 1 -4.41 -19.11 -8.72
N VAL A 2 -4.83 -20.36 -8.92
CA VAL A 2 -4.27 -21.52 -8.20
C VAL A 2 -2.79 -21.67 -8.51
N ASP A 3 -2.37 -21.34 -9.73
CA ASP A 3 -0.95 -21.22 -10.10
C ASP A 3 -0.16 -20.24 -9.22
N ALA A 4 -0.78 -19.13 -8.83
CA ALA A 4 -0.13 -18.14 -7.98
C ALA A 4 0.08 -18.67 -6.56
N ILE A 5 -0.92 -19.36 -6.01
CA ILE A 5 -0.88 -19.98 -4.70
C ILE A 5 0.20 -21.09 -4.68
N VAL A 6 0.20 -21.96 -5.68
CA VAL A 6 1.16 -23.06 -5.81
C VAL A 6 2.59 -22.52 -5.99
N SER A 7 2.77 -21.43 -6.74
CA SER A 7 4.08 -20.81 -6.92
C SER A 7 4.61 -20.15 -5.64
N SER A 8 3.74 -19.43 -4.91
CA SER A 8 4.03 -18.89 -3.57
C SER A 8 4.52 -19.99 -2.61
N LEU A 9 3.76 -21.07 -2.52
CA LEU A 9 4.09 -22.22 -1.68
C LEU A 9 5.44 -22.84 -2.05
N LEU A 10 5.71 -23.02 -3.34
CA LEU A 10 6.99 -23.55 -3.80
C LEU A 10 8.16 -22.69 -3.33
N GLU A 11 8.04 -21.37 -3.38
CA GLU A 11 9.08 -20.45 -2.91
C GLU A 11 9.25 -20.51 -1.39
N GLN A 12 8.14 -20.51 -0.63
CA GLN A 12 8.18 -20.63 0.83
C GLN A 12 8.80 -21.96 1.29
N LEU A 13 8.46 -23.07 0.62
CA LEU A 13 9.01 -24.39 0.92
C LEU A 13 10.51 -24.48 0.62
N ILE A 14 10.97 -23.83 -0.45
CA ILE A 14 12.41 -23.73 -0.75
C ILE A 14 13.14 -22.95 0.36
N SER A 15 12.55 -21.86 0.85
CA SER A 15 13.08 -21.09 1.97
C SER A 15 13.17 -21.93 3.25
N VAL A 16 12.08 -22.64 3.61
CA VAL A 16 12.04 -23.53 4.78
C VAL A 16 13.08 -24.65 4.66
N ALA A 17 13.22 -25.28 3.49
CA ALA A 17 14.22 -26.32 3.25
C ALA A 17 15.66 -25.78 3.37
N ALA A 18 15.93 -24.58 2.85
CA ALA A 18 17.24 -23.94 2.98
C ALA A 18 17.59 -23.61 4.45
N ASP A 19 16.58 -23.23 5.24
CA ASP A 19 16.74 -22.92 6.66
C ASP A 19 16.99 -24.16 7.52
N GLU A 20 16.32 -25.29 7.25
CA GLU A 20 16.59 -26.57 7.94
C GLU A 20 18.05 -27.01 7.76
N VAL A 21 18.59 -26.83 6.55
CA VAL A 21 19.99 -27.16 6.22
C VAL A 21 20.97 -26.24 6.94
N LYS A 22 20.68 -24.93 7.04
CA LYS A 22 21.56 -23.94 7.68
C LYS A 22 21.69 -24.12 9.19
N GLN A 23 20.61 -24.51 9.89
CA GLN A 23 20.59 -24.52 11.36
C GLN A 23 21.01 -25.86 12.00
N GLN A 24 21.48 -26.86 11.23
CA GLN A 24 21.72 -28.22 11.73
C GLN A 24 20.55 -28.79 12.57
N VAL A 25 19.30 -28.48 12.18
CA VAL A 25 18.08 -28.91 12.90
C VAL A 25 17.76 -30.36 12.53
N GLY A 26 18.68 -31.28 12.83
CA GLY A 26 18.50 -32.72 12.64
C GLY A 26 17.65 -33.39 13.71
N LEU A 27 16.72 -32.67 14.36
CA LEU A 27 15.99 -33.17 15.54
C LEU A 27 14.57 -33.66 15.23
N VAL A 28 13.97 -33.28 14.09
CA VAL A 28 12.71 -33.88 13.61
C VAL A 28 13.00 -34.67 12.34
N THR A 29 13.40 -35.94 12.51
CA THR A 29 13.74 -36.82 11.38
C THR A 29 12.54 -36.99 10.44
N GLY A 30 12.71 -36.64 9.16
CA GLY A 30 11.73 -36.84 8.09
C GLY A 30 11.06 -35.57 7.53
N VAL A 31 11.15 -34.40 8.19
CA VAL A 31 10.48 -33.16 7.68
C VAL A 31 11.10 -32.67 6.37
N GLY A 32 12.42 -32.67 6.24
CA GLY A 32 13.09 -32.31 4.99
C GLY A 32 12.72 -33.23 3.81
N GLU A 33 12.48 -34.52 4.07
CA GLU A 33 12.00 -35.47 3.05
C GLU A 33 10.54 -35.14 2.64
N GLU A 34 9.70 -34.80 3.62
CA GLU A 34 8.32 -34.38 3.39
C GLU A 34 8.24 -33.06 2.59
N VAL A 35 9.07 -32.06 2.92
CA VAL A 35 9.14 -30.77 2.21
C VAL A 35 9.63 -30.95 0.77
N THR A 36 10.64 -31.81 0.56
CA THR A 36 11.16 -32.08 -0.80
C THR A 36 10.17 -32.85 -1.67
N LYS A 37 9.47 -33.83 -1.10
CA LYS A 37 8.39 -34.57 -1.76
C LYS A 37 7.25 -33.64 -2.17
N LEU A 38 6.78 -32.81 -1.24
CA LEU A 38 5.76 -31.79 -1.50
C LEU A 38 6.16 -30.82 -2.63
N ALA A 39 7.38 -30.28 -2.57
CA ALA A 39 7.89 -29.40 -3.61
C ALA A 39 7.95 -30.09 -4.98
N SER A 40 8.17 -31.40 -5.03
CA SER A 40 8.15 -32.18 -6.27
C SER A 40 6.74 -32.30 -6.86
N ASN A 41 5.74 -32.57 -6.02
CA ASN A 41 4.33 -32.66 -6.43
C ASN A 41 3.79 -31.32 -6.91
N LEU A 42 4.05 -30.25 -6.17
CA LEU A 42 3.62 -28.90 -6.55
C LEU A 42 4.24 -28.47 -7.89
N ARG A 43 5.50 -28.87 -8.19
CA ARG A 43 6.09 -28.65 -9.52
C ARG A 43 5.38 -29.44 -10.62
N ALA A 44 5.01 -30.70 -10.35
CA ALA A 44 4.30 -31.57 -11.29
C ALA A 44 2.83 -31.14 -11.53
N ILE A 45 2.21 -30.50 -10.54
CA ILE A 45 0.90 -29.87 -10.66
C ILE A 45 1.01 -28.56 -11.43
N ARG A 46 2.02 -27.73 -11.14
CA ARG A 46 2.23 -26.45 -11.83
C ARG A 46 2.34 -26.61 -13.35
N SER A 47 2.92 -27.70 -13.85
CA SER A 47 3.04 -27.96 -15.30
C SER A 47 1.71 -28.13 -16.03
N VAL A 48 0.59 -28.32 -15.32
CA VAL A 48 -0.74 -28.51 -15.91
C VAL A 48 -1.75 -27.41 -15.54
N LEU A 49 -1.38 -26.47 -14.66
CA LEU A 49 -2.32 -25.50 -14.11
C LEU A 49 -2.89 -24.54 -15.15
N GLU A 50 -2.11 -24.15 -16.16
CA GLU A 50 -2.62 -23.28 -17.24
C GLU A 50 -3.74 -23.96 -18.04
N ASP A 51 -3.60 -25.24 -18.39
CA ASP A 51 -4.65 -26.00 -19.08
C ASP A 51 -5.86 -26.22 -18.17
N ALA A 52 -5.62 -26.51 -16.89
CA ALA A 52 -6.70 -26.69 -15.92
C ALA A 52 -7.53 -25.40 -15.71
N GLU A 53 -6.89 -24.25 -15.50
CA GLU A 53 -7.57 -22.94 -15.34
C GLU A 53 -8.31 -22.54 -16.63
N LYS A 54 -7.79 -22.89 -17.81
CA LYS A 54 -8.49 -22.69 -19.08
C LYS A 54 -9.74 -23.58 -19.22
N ARG A 55 -9.66 -24.85 -18.82
CA ARG A 55 -10.81 -25.78 -18.84
C ARG A 55 -11.88 -25.44 -17.82
N GLN A 56 -11.50 -24.87 -16.66
CA GLN A 56 -12.45 -24.31 -15.68
C GLN A 56 -13.40 -23.29 -16.32
N MET A 57 -12.88 -22.42 -17.19
CA MET A 57 -13.67 -21.42 -17.92
C MET A 57 -14.61 -22.04 -18.97
N GLN A 58 -14.26 -23.21 -19.49
CA GLN A 58 -15.06 -23.96 -20.47
C GLN A 58 -16.17 -24.80 -19.82
N ARG A 59 -16.43 -24.60 -18.51
CA ARG A 59 -17.42 -25.34 -17.69
C ARG A 59 -17.08 -26.83 -17.50
N ASP A 60 -15.80 -27.18 -17.41
CA ASP A 60 -15.40 -28.50 -16.93
C ASP A 60 -15.53 -28.54 -15.39
N ASN A 61 -16.70 -29.00 -14.92
CA ASN A 61 -17.02 -29.06 -13.50
C ASN A 61 -16.08 -30.01 -12.72
N ALA A 62 -15.53 -31.04 -13.38
CA ALA A 62 -14.65 -32.00 -12.71
C ALA A 62 -13.25 -31.40 -12.52
N VAL A 63 -12.74 -30.67 -13.52
CA VAL A 63 -11.49 -29.90 -13.38
C VAL A 63 -11.66 -28.75 -12.38
N THR A 64 -12.83 -28.11 -12.35
CA THR A 64 -13.16 -27.07 -11.36
C THR A 64 -13.07 -27.62 -9.93
N PHE A 65 -13.68 -28.78 -9.67
CA PHE A 65 -13.61 -29.44 -8.37
C PHE A 65 -12.17 -29.86 -7.99
N TRP A 66 -11.38 -30.31 -8.95
CA TRP A 66 -9.96 -30.63 -8.73
C TRP A 66 -9.13 -29.38 -8.36
N LEU A 67 -9.33 -28.26 -9.07
CA LEU A 67 -8.69 -26.98 -8.76
C LEU A 67 -9.11 -26.45 -7.38
N ASP A 68 -10.35 -26.66 -6.98
CA ASP A 68 -10.85 -26.26 -5.66
C ASP A 68 -10.18 -27.05 -4.53
N GLN A 69 -10.04 -28.38 -4.67
CA GLN A 69 -9.33 -29.20 -3.69
C GLN A 69 -7.85 -28.82 -3.59
N LEU A 70 -7.20 -28.59 -4.73
CA LEU A 70 -5.81 -28.13 -4.78
C LEU A 70 -5.64 -26.78 -4.08
N ARG A 71 -6.56 -25.86 -4.30
CA ARG A 71 -6.57 -24.55 -3.65
C ARG A 71 -6.72 -24.69 -2.14
N ASP A 72 -7.69 -25.47 -1.65
CA ASP A 72 -7.93 -25.68 -0.22
C ASP A 72 -6.71 -26.30 0.47
N ALA A 73 -6.09 -27.33 -0.13
CA ALA A 73 -4.90 -27.99 0.44
C ALA A 73 -3.64 -27.11 0.40
N SER A 74 -3.49 -26.32 -0.65
CA SER A 74 -2.42 -25.31 -0.76
C SER A 74 -2.53 -24.28 0.37
N TYR A 75 -3.75 -23.84 0.65
CA TYR A 75 -4.03 -22.88 1.69
C TYR A 75 -3.80 -23.40 3.10
N ASP A 76 -4.21 -24.63 3.38
CA ASP A 76 -3.89 -25.31 4.65
C ASP A 76 -2.36 -25.36 4.85
N MET A 77 -1.59 -25.61 3.78
CA MET A 77 -0.12 -25.60 3.85
C MET A 77 0.43 -24.20 4.14
N GLU A 78 -0.09 -23.15 3.50
CA GLU A 78 0.34 -21.77 3.78
C GLU A 78 0.15 -21.41 5.25
N ASP A 79 -0.98 -21.76 5.86
CA ASP A 79 -1.21 -21.53 7.30
C ASP A 79 -0.11 -22.18 8.17
N VAL A 80 0.31 -23.40 7.81
CA VAL A 80 1.33 -24.15 8.55
C VAL A 80 2.74 -23.59 8.36
N LEU A 81 3.11 -23.21 7.13
CA LEU A 81 4.41 -22.59 6.85
C LEU A 81 4.54 -21.20 7.51
N GLU A 82 3.42 -20.51 7.64
CA GLU A 82 3.34 -19.21 8.26
C GLU A 82 3.48 -19.28 9.80
N GLU A 83 2.86 -20.30 10.42
CA GLU A 83 3.07 -20.66 11.82
C GLU A 83 4.56 -20.97 12.08
N TRP A 84 5.19 -21.75 11.20
CA TRP A 84 6.62 -22.07 11.24
C TRP A 84 7.51 -20.81 11.17
N THR A 85 7.25 -19.93 10.20
CA THR A 85 8.03 -18.70 10.01
C THR A 85 7.92 -17.77 11.21
N THR A 86 6.72 -17.65 11.78
CA THR A 86 6.46 -16.85 12.98
C THR A 86 7.21 -17.41 14.20
N ALA A 87 7.17 -18.73 14.38
CA ALA A 87 7.92 -19.40 15.44
C ALA A 87 9.43 -19.18 15.28
N ARG A 88 9.95 -19.23 14.05
CA ARG A 88 11.37 -18.97 13.75
C ARG A 88 11.82 -17.57 14.17
N PHE A 89 11.07 -16.53 13.82
CA PHE A 89 11.42 -15.15 14.17
C PHE A 89 11.48 -14.93 15.69
N LYS A 90 10.57 -15.56 16.46
CA LYS A 90 10.61 -15.50 17.93
C LYS A 90 11.92 -16.07 18.49
N LEU A 91 12.42 -17.15 17.89
CA LEU A 91 13.67 -17.79 18.32
C LEU A 91 14.93 -16.97 18.01
N GLN A 92 14.93 -16.24 16.88
CA GLN A 92 16.05 -15.34 16.57
C GLN A 92 16.14 -14.19 17.57
N ILE A 93 15.01 -13.70 18.06
CA ILE A 93 14.98 -12.64 19.09
C ILE A 93 15.51 -13.17 20.43
N GLU A 94 15.08 -14.36 20.85
CA GLU A 94 15.52 -14.98 22.12
C GLU A 94 17.00 -15.39 22.13
N GLY A 95 17.61 -15.65 20.97
CA GLY A 95 19.01 -16.07 20.85
C GLY A 95 20.05 -14.95 20.77
N VAL A 96 19.65 -13.68 20.62
CA VAL A 96 20.57 -12.55 20.38
C VAL A 96 21.08 -11.90 21.67
N ASP A 97 20.49 -12.21 22.84
CA ASP A 97 20.90 -11.63 24.12
C ASP A 97 22.07 -12.38 24.82
N ASP A 98 22.42 -13.59 24.38
CA ASP A 98 23.42 -14.43 25.08
C ASP A 98 24.89 -14.04 24.78
N ASP A 99 25.17 -13.30 23.70
CA ASP A 99 26.55 -12.92 23.34
C ASP A 99 27.10 -11.75 24.20
N SER A 100 26.23 -11.02 24.91
CA SER A 100 26.66 -9.91 25.78
C SER A 100 26.90 -10.31 27.25
N ALA A 101 26.50 -11.52 27.65
CA ALA A 101 26.60 -12.00 29.03
C ALA A 101 27.88 -12.81 29.33
N LEU A 102 28.74 -13.08 28.34
CA LEU A 102 29.98 -13.86 28.53
C LEU A 102 31.18 -13.04 29.03
N ALA A 103 31.06 -11.72 29.20
CA ALA A 103 32.17 -10.88 29.66
C ALA A 103 32.15 -10.52 31.16
N LEU A 104 31.14 -10.96 31.94
CA LEU A 104 30.96 -10.48 33.34
C LEU A 104 30.78 -11.56 34.41
N ALA A 105 31.21 -12.80 34.14
CA ALA A 105 31.17 -13.88 35.12
C ALA A 105 32.53 -14.60 35.31
N ALA A 106 33.64 -13.86 35.29
CA ALA A 106 34.92 -14.35 35.80
C ALA A 106 35.14 -13.81 37.22
N HIS A 107 34.55 -14.44 38.24
CA HIS A 107 35.10 -14.60 39.60
C HIS A 107 34.02 -15.09 40.58
N LYS A 108 33.97 -16.41 40.84
CA LYS A 108 33.88 -17.00 42.19
C LYS A 108 34.07 -18.52 42.11
N LYS A 109 35.01 -19.03 42.90
CA LYS A 109 35.46 -20.43 42.94
C LYS A 109 34.47 -21.36 43.65
N LYS A 110 34.33 -22.57 43.08
CA LYS A 110 34.15 -23.91 43.69
C LYS A 110 33.25 -24.03 44.93
N VAL A 111 32.07 -24.65 44.75
CA VAL A 111 31.63 -25.89 45.45
C VAL A 111 30.70 -26.66 44.50
N ARG A 112 30.98 -27.95 44.26
CA ARG A 112 30.06 -28.90 43.62
C ARG A 112 29.18 -29.51 44.72
N SER A 113 27.85 -29.39 44.62
CA SER A 113 26.94 -30.37 45.23
C SER A 113 25.56 -30.32 44.56
N PHE A 114 25.27 -31.40 43.83
CA PHE A 114 23.96 -32.04 43.64
C PHE A 114 22.72 -31.28 44.13
N PHE A 115 22.17 -30.38 43.31
CA PHE A 115 20.73 -30.13 43.22
C PHE A 115 20.41 -29.66 41.79
N CYS A 116 19.37 -30.27 41.23
CA CYS A 116 18.84 -30.18 39.88
C CYS A 116 18.97 -28.84 39.12
N ALA A 117 19.65 -28.87 37.98
CA ALA A 117 19.50 -27.88 36.89
C ALA A 117 18.18 -28.13 36.13
N VAL A 118 17.03 -27.93 36.81
CA VAL A 118 15.70 -28.09 36.21
C VAL A 118 15.08 -26.75 35.77
N SER A 119 15.78 -25.62 35.92
CA SER A 119 15.19 -24.32 35.58
C SER A 119 15.46 -23.81 34.15
N ASN A 120 16.40 -24.41 33.39
CA ASN A 120 16.70 -23.97 32.01
C ASN A 120 16.35 -24.99 30.92
N CYS A 121 15.76 -26.15 31.26
CA CYS A 121 15.33 -27.13 30.26
C CYS A 121 13.87 -26.94 29.80
N PHE A 122 13.03 -26.22 30.56
CA PHE A 122 11.60 -26.07 30.23
C PHE A 122 11.31 -25.21 29.00
N GLY A 123 12.23 -24.34 28.57
CA GLY A 123 12.12 -23.59 27.31
C GLY A 123 12.33 -24.49 26.09
N SER A 124 13.37 -25.33 26.13
CA SER A 124 13.75 -26.23 25.03
C SER A 124 12.68 -27.32 24.76
N PHE A 125 12.01 -27.84 25.79
CA PHE A 125 10.93 -28.82 25.61
C PHE A 125 9.63 -28.25 25.00
N LYS A 126 9.28 -26.98 25.29
CA LYS A 126 8.15 -26.29 24.65
C LYS A 126 8.42 -26.00 23.17
N GLN A 127 9.68 -25.70 22.85
CA GLN A 127 10.12 -25.45 21.48
C GLN A 127 10.15 -26.72 20.62
N LEU A 128 10.56 -27.86 21.20
CA LEU A 128 10.56 -29.16 20.54
C LEU A 128 9.14 -29.70 20.27
N SER A 129 8.20 -29.50 21.21
CA SER A 129 6.80 -29.89 21.02
C SER A 129 6.13 -29.08 19.91
N LEU A 130 6.32 -27.75 19.88
CA LEU A 130 5.81 -26.91 18.79
C LEU A 130 6.33 -27.34 17.40
N ARG A 131 7.61 -27.68 17.30
CA ARG A 131 8.20 -28.18 16.04
C ARG A 131 7.65 -29.53 15.63
N HIS A 132 7.41 -30.42 16.59
CA HIS A 132 6.78 -31.72 16.32
C HIS A 132 5.35 -31.56 15.83
N ASP A 133 4.55 -30.70 16.46
CA ASP A 133 3.15 -30.45 16.07
C ASP A 133 3.07 -29.87 14.65
N ILE A 134 3.92 -28.88 14.31
CA ILE A 134 3.98 -28.33 12.95
C ILE A 134 4.42 -29.39 11.93
N ALA A 135 5.42 -30.21 12.27
CA ALA A 135 5.87 -31.30 11.40
C ALA A 135 4.77 -32.35 11.11
N VAL A 136 3.92 -32.65 12.10
CA VAL A 136 2.77 -33.53 11.93
C VAL A 136 1.75 -32.92 10.98
N LYS A 137 1.44 -31.61 11.12
CA LYS A 137 0.54 -30.89 10.20
C LYS A 137 1.05 -30.91 8.76
N ILE A 138 2.35 -30.66 8.55
CA ILE A 138 2.98 -30.73 7.21
C ILE A 138 2.75 -32.12 6.59
N ARG A 139 2.98 -33.19 7.36
CA ARG A 139 2.81 -34.57 6.87
C ARG A 139 1.35 -34.89 6.48
N GLU A 140 0.39 -34.41 7.27
CA GLU A 140 -1.03 -34.61 6.97
C GLU A 140 -1.44 -33.92 5.66
N ILE A 141 -1.02 -32.67 5.48
CA ILE A 141 -1.34 -31.89 4.27
C ILE A 141 -0.61 -32.44 3.04
N ASN A 142 0.62 -32.95 3.21
CA ASN A 142 1.34 -33.65 2.15
C ASN A 142 0.56 -34.84 1.62
N GLY A 143 -0.07 -35.64 2.50
CA GLY A 143 -0.93 -36.75 2.09
C GLY A 143 -2.10 -36.29 1.21
N LYS A 144 -2.76 -35.19 1.58
CA LYS A 144 -3.85 -34.61 0.76
C LYS A 144 -3.34 -34.15 -0.61
N LEU A 145 -2.16 -33.52 -0.66
CA LEU A 145 -1.56 -33.03 -1.91
C LEU A 145 -1.04 -34.17 -2.79
N ASP A 146 -0.55 -35.28 -2.22
CA ASP A 146 -0.21 -36.50 -2.94
C ASP A 146 -1.43 -37.07 -3.68
N ASP A 147 -2.59 -37.13 -3.01
CA ASP A 147 -3.84 -37.63 -3.61
C ASP A 147 -4.29 -36.73 -4.77
N ILE A 148 -4.21 -35.40 -4.59
CA ILE A 148 -4.56 -34.42 -5.62
C ILE A 148 -3.59 -34.51 -6.82
N ALA A 149 -2.30 -34.67 -6.56
CA ALA A 149 -1.29 -34.87 -7.60
C ALA A 149 -1.56 -36.15 -8.40
N SER A 150 -1.99 -37.23 -7.73
CA SER A 150 -2.33 -38.50 -8.39
C SER A 150 -3.60 -38.40 -9.24
N GLN A 151 -4.58 -37.60 -8.82
CA GLN A 151 -5.81 -37.34 -9.61
C GLN A 151 -5.51 -36.64 -10.94
N LYS A 152 -4.43 -35.85 -11.02
CA LYS A 152 -3.99 -35.11 -12.22
C LYS A 152 -4.00 -35.98 -13.48
N ASP A 153 -3.48 -37.20 -13.37
CA ASP A 153 -3.28 -38.12 -14.50
C ASP A 153 -4.61 -38.60 -15.10
N THR A 154 -5.70 -38.52 -14.33
CA THR A 154 -7.05 -38.92 -14.76
C THR A 154 -7.65 -37.92 -15.75
N PHE A 155 -7.29 -36.64 -15.66
CA PHE A 155 -7.86 -35.55 -16.45
C PHE A 155 -7.16 -35.32 -17.80
N LYS A 156 -6.04 -36.03 -18.06
CA LYS A 156 -5.25 -35.93 -19.29
C LYS A 156 -4.98 -34.46 -19.67
N PHE A 157 -4.45 -33.70 -18.72
CA PHE A 157 -4.05 -32.32 -18.97
C PHE A 157 -2.92 -32.26 -20.00
N VAL A 158 -2.89 -31.17 -20.78
CA VAL A 158 -1.77 -30.91 -21.67
C VAL A 158 -0.64 -30.31 -20.83
N GLU A 159 0.45 -31.07 -20.65
CA GLU A 159 1.62 -30.57 -19.93
C GLU A 159 2.29 -29.45 -20.74
N ASN A 160 2.56 -28.33 -20.07
CA ASN A 160 3.46 -27.31 -20.56
C ASN A 160 4.90 -27.83 -20.51
N VAL A 161 5.25 -28.73 -21.43
CA VAL A 161 6.65 -28.97 -21.75
C VAL A 161 7.21 -27.64 -22.22
N ARG A 162 8.34 -27.23 -21.63
CA ARG A 162 9.14 -26.04 -21.94
C ARG A 162 9.68 -26.06 -23.38
N ASN A 163 8.82 -26.30 -24.36
CA ASN A 163 9.10 -26.29 -25.78
C ASN A 163 8.46 -25.04 -26.32
N ASN A 164 9.24 -23.95 -26.43
CA ASN A 164 9.05 -22.84 -27.38
C ASN A 164 7.59 -22.66 -27.86
N VAL A 165 6.64 -22.57 -26.92
CA VAL A 165 5.29 -22.17 -27.26
C VAL A 165 5.52 -20.71 -27.56
N LYS A 166 5.48 -20.38 -28.86
CA LYS A 166 5.33 -19.00 -29.29
C LYS A 166 4.42 -18.34 -28.27
N LYS A 167 4.90 -17.29 -27.57
CA LYS A 167 4.04 -16.33 -26.85
C LYS A 167 2.72 -16.28 -27.61
N PRO A 168 1.54 -16.43 -26.98
CA PRO A 168 0.27 -16.54 -27.69
C PRO A 168 0.32 -15.57 -28.85
N GLU A 169 0.45 -16.11 -30.06
CA GLU A 169 0.92 -15.33 -31.19
C GLU A 169 -0.13 -14.25 -31.34
N ARG A 170 0.26 -13.03 -30.97
CA ARG A 170 -0.62 -11.86 -30.91
C ARG A 170 -1.50 -11.93 -32.15
N VAL A 171 -2.81 -11.95 -31.97
CA VAL A 171 -3.74 -12.02 -33.10
C VAL A 171 -3.29 -10.93 -34.05
N ARG A 172 -2.77 -11.32 -35.22
CA ARG A 172 -2.29 -10.35 -36.21
C ARG A 172 -3.49 -9.52 -36.59
N THR A 173 -3.46 -8.24 -36.23
CA THR A 173 -4.47 -7.28 -36.65
C THR A 173 -4.34 -7.08 -38.15
N THR A 174 -5.48 -6.93 -38.81
CA THR A 174 -5.57 -6.63 -40.24
C THR A 174 -6.28 -5.30 -40.40
N SER A 175 -5.97 -4.58 -41.47
CA SER A 175 -6.69 -3.36 -41.85
C SER A 175 -8.07 -3.65 -42.47
N LEU A 176 -8.38 -4.93 -42.72
CA LEU A 176 -9.68 -5.37 -43.22
C LEU A 176 -10.70 -5.35 -42.09
N ILE A 177 -11.61 -4.37 -42.13
CA ILE A 177 -12.77 -4.26 -41.24
C ILE A 177 -14.06 -4.35 -42.07
N ASP A 178 -15.12 -4.89 -41.47
CA ASP A 178 -16.47 -4.68 -41.99
C ASP A 178 -16.94 -3.30 -41.51
N GLU A 179 -17.06 -2.33 -42.42
CA GLU A 179 -17.51 -0.97 -42.10
C GLU A 179 -18.92 -0.97 -41.48
N GLY A 180 -19.71 -2.02 -41.71
CA GLY A 180 -20.99 -2.21 -41.07
C GLY A 180 -20.88 -2.40 -39.55
N GLU A 181 -19.79 -2.96 -39.02
CA GLU A 181 -19.65 -3.30 -37.59
C GLU A 181 -19.11 -2.16 -36.71
N VAL A 182 -18.85 -0.97 -37.29
CA VAL A 182 -18.30 0.18 -36.57
C VAL A 182 -19.41 1.16 -36.18
N CYS A 183 -19.52 1.48 -34.88
CA CYS A 183 -20.54 2.40 -34.35
C CYS A 183 -19.91 3.52 -33.50
N GLY A 184 -20.43 4.74 -33.61
CA GLY A 184 -20.16 5.87 -32.69
C GLY A 184 -18.79 6.56 -32.79
N ARG A 185 -17.93 6.19 -33.74
CA ARG A 185 -16.55 6.73 -33.84
C ARG A 185 -16.35 7.77 -34.94
N VAL A 186 -17.37 8.57 -35.21
CA VAL A 186 -17.35 9.53 -36.31
C VAL A 186 -16.47 10.73 -35.95
N ASP A 187 -16.55 11.21 -34.70
CA ASP A 187 -15.83 12.40 -34.26
C ASP A 187 -14.33 12.13 -34.13
N GLU A 188 -13.93 11.02 -33.51
CA GLU A 188 -12.51 10.64 -33.41
C GLU A 188 -11.92 10.31 -34.78
N LYS A 189 -12.72 9.73 -35.70
CA LYS A 189 -12.32 9.54 -37.10
C LYS A 189 -12.06 10.89 -37.77
N ASN A 190 -12.95 11.86 -37.61
CA ASN A 190 -12.80 13.20 -38.21
C ASN A 190 -11.61 13.95 -37.59
N GLU A 191 -11.39 13.82 -36.29
CA GLU A 191 -10.25 14.39 -35.60
C GLU A 191 -8.94 13.77 -36.12
N LEU A 192 -8.86 12.44 -36.17
CA LEU A 192 -7.70 11.74 -36.73
C LEU A 192 -7.46 12.14 -38.20
N LEU A 193 -8.52 12.21 -39.01
CA LEU A 193 -8.43 12.66 -40.40
C LEU A 193 -7.91 14.10 -40.50
N SER A 194 -8.37 15.01 -39.65
CA SER A 194 -7.86 16.39 -39.66
C SER A 194 -6.36 16.45 -39.35
N LYS A 195 -5.88 15.64 -38.40
CA LYS A 195 -4.46 15.55 -38.06
C LYS A 195 -3.64 14.83 -39.13
N LEU A 196 -4.21 13.82 -39.80
CA LEU A 196 -3.58 13.12 -40.93
C LEU A 196 -3.54 13.94 -42.21
N LEU A 197 -4.52 14.81 -42.44
CA LEU A 197 -4.65 15.63 -43.66
C LEU A 197 -4.08 17.05 -43.52
N CYS A 198 -3.75 17.50 -42.30
CA CYS A 198 -3.13 18.82 -42.11
C CYS A 198 -1.80 18.91 -42.90
N GLU A 199 -1.73 19.89 -43.81
CA GLU A 199 -0.50 20.25 -44.52
C GLU A 199 0.47 20.89 -43.52
N SER A 200 1.65 20.29 -43.35
CA SER A 200 2.66 20.82 -42.46
C SER A 200 3.08 22.22 -42.95
N SER A 201 2.84 23.23 -42.11
CA SER A 201 3.31 24.58 -42.37
C SER A 201 4.84 24.58 -42.46
N GLU A 202 5.43 25.51 -43.23
CA GLU A 202 6.89 25.59 -43.46
C GLU A 202 7.74 25.70 -42.16
N GLN A 203 7.09 25.87 -41.00
CA GLN A 203 7.71 25.97 -39.68
C GLN A 203 7.86 24.63 -38.93
N GLN A 204 7.19 23.54 -39.33
CA GLN A 204 7.30 22.24 -38.66
C GLN A 204 8.18 21.26 -39.46
N LYS A 205 9.50 21.37 -39.31
CA LYS A 205 10.46 20.38 -39.83
C LYS A 205 10.57 19.19 -38.87
N GLY A 206 9.84 18.10 -39.12
CA GLY A 206 9.97 16.83 -38.37
C GLY A 206 8.99 15.74 -38.80
N LEU A 207 9.27 14.49 -38.42
CA LEU A 207 8.35 13.36 -38.58
C LEU A 207 7.20 13.48 -37.57
N HIS A 208 5.95 13.40 -38.03
CA HIS A 208 4.79 13.48 -37.15
C HIS A 208 4.38 12.10 -36.62
N VAL A 209 4.45 11.94 -35.31
CA VAL A 209 3.91 10.76 -34.61
C VAL A 209 2.56 11.15 -33.99
N ILE A 210 1.52 10.39 -34.32
CA ILE A 210 0.16 10.52 -33.79
C ILE A 210 -0.15 9.25 -33.01
N SER A 211 -0.58 9.38 -31.76
CA SER A 211 -0.97 8.24 -30.93
C SER A 211 -2.46 8.19 -30.65
N LEU A 212 -3.04 7.00 -30.73
CA LEU A 212 -4.39 6.68 -30.27
C LEU A 212 -4.29 5.93 -28.94
N VAL A 213 -4.90 6.46 -27.88
CA VAL A 213 -4.82 5.92 -26.51
C VAL A 213 -6.22 5.51 -26.02
N GLY A 214 -6.44 4.24 -25.64
CA GLY A 214 -7.73 3.84 -25.07
C GLY A 214 -7.83 2.40 -24.53
N LEU A 215 -8.76 2.19 -23.60
CA LEU A 215 -8.95 0.95 -22.80
C LEU A 215 -9.29 -0.32 -23.62
N GLY A 216 -9.86 -0.17 -24.82
CA GLY A 216 -10.39 -1.28 -25.62
C GLY A 216 -9.57 -1.67 -26.86
N GLY A 217 -8.41 -1.03 -27.09
CA GLY A 217 -7.59 -1.22 -28.29
C GLY A 217 -6.59 -2.37 -28.21
N ILE A 218 -6.26 -2.96 -29.35
CA ILE A 218 -5.09 -3.82 -29.51
C ILE A 218 -3.86 -2.89 -29.57
N ASP A 219 -2.90 -3.11 -28.68
CA ASP A 219 -1.85 -2.15 -28.33
C ASP A 219 -0.57 -2.37 -29.15
N ASP A 220 -0.33 -1.69 -30.27
CA ASP A 220 0.83 -1.99 -31.15
C ASP A 220 2.19 -1.88 -30.44
N VAL A 221 2.28 -1.09 -29.37
CA VAL A 221 3.47 -1.04 -28.51
C VAL A 221 3.09 -1.12 -27.03
N CYS A 222 3.26 -2.31 -26.46
CA CYS A 222 2.88 -2.58 -25.07
C CYS A 222 4.01 -2.33 -24.06
N ASP A 223 5.28 -2.33 -24.48
CA ASP A 223 6.42 -2.14 -23.58
C ASP A 223 6.98 -0.72 -23.71
N GLY A 224 7.05 -0.01 -22.58
CA GLY A 224 7.63 1.33 -22.48
C GLY A 224 9.15 1.38 -22.66
N ASP A 225 9.74 0.41 -23.35
CA ASP A 225 11.18 0.29 -23.54
C ASP A 225 11.64 1.14 -24.74
N TYR A 226 12.08 2.36 -24.44
CA TYR A 226 12.58 3.30 -25.46
C TYR A 226 13.74 2.71 -26.29
N ASN A 227 14.55 1.80 -25.72
CA ASN A 227 15.69 1.22 -26.44
C ASN A 227 15.27 0.33 -27.61
N LYS A 228 14.03 -0.18 -27.60
CA LYS A 228 13.45 -0.93 -28.73
C LYS A 228 12.87 -0.02 -29.78
N TRP A 229 12.33 1.14 -29.40
CA TRP A 229 11.75 2.12 -30.30
C TRP A 229 12.80 2.94 -31.04
N GLU A 230 13.84 3.39 -30.33
CA GLU A 230 14.85 4.30 -30.84
C GLU A 230 15.48 3.87 -32.19
N PRO A 231 15.88 2.60 -32.40
CA PRO A 231 16.42 2.16 -33.69
C PRO A 231 15.43 2.28 -34.86
N PHE A 232 14.13 2.01 -34.61
CA PHE A 232 13.07 2.16 -35.62
C PHE A 232 12.78 3.64 -35.89
N PHE A 233 12.68 4.46 -34.83
CA PHE A 233 12.47 5.89 -34.97
C PHE A 233 13.59 6.55 -35.77
N LEU A 234 14.85 6.25 -35.46
CA LEU A 234 16.01 6.77 -36.20
C LEU A 234 15.99 6.37 -37.68
N SER A 235 15.49 5.17 -38.00
CA SER A 235 15.32 4.71 -39.39
C SER A 235 14.21 5.46 -40.13
N LEU A 236 13.15 5.87 -39.43
CA LEU A 236 11.99 6.56 -39.99
C LEU A 236 12.12 8.10 -39.97
N LYS A 237 13.02 8.65 -39.15
CA LYS A 237 13.24 10.11 -38.97
C LYS A 237 13.63 10.83 -40.26
N ASN A 238 14.20 10.11 -41.23
CA ASN A 238 14.58 10.63 -42.54
C ASN A 238 13.51 10.42 -43.63
N GLY A 239 12.27 10.08 -43.24
CA GLY A 239 11.14 9.96 -44.16
C GLY A 239 10.86 11.26 -44.92
N LEU A 240 10.27 11.14 -46.12
CA LEU A 240 9.87 12.30 -46.92
C LEU A 240 8.89 13.19 -46.16
N HIS A 241 8.94 14.50 -46.41
CA HIS A 241 8.03 15.48 -45.82
C HIS A 241 6.57 15.09 -46.10
N GLY A 242 5.74 15.10 -45.04
CA GLY A 242 4.36 14.60 -45.09
C GLY A 242 4.18 13.15 -44.61
N SER A 243 5.26 12.41 -44.34
CA SER A 243 5.17 11.08 -43.72
C SER A 243 4.69 11.20 -42.27
N LYS A 244 3.73 10.35 -41.89
CA LYS A 244 3.14 10.31 -40.54
C LYS A 244 3.20 8.88 -39.99
N ILE A 245 3.48 8.75 -38.69
CA ILE A 245 3.41 7.49 -37.96
C ILE A 245 2.14 7.52 -37.10
N LEU A 246 1.31 6.50 -37.24
CA LEU A 246 0.19 6.27 -36.34
C LEU A 246 0.57 5.15 -35.36
N VAL A 247 0.49 5.44 -34.06
CA VAL A 247 0.72 4.47 -32.98
C VAL A 247 -0.60 4.23 -32.28
N THR A 248 -0.91 2.97 -32.00
CA THR A 248 -2.01 2.61 -31.12
C THR A 248 -1.44 2.10 -29.81
N THR A 249 -1.94 2.59 -28.68
CA THR A 249 -1.53 2.08 -27.38
C THR A 249 -2.64 2.15 -26.35
N ARG A 250 -2.54 1.35 -25.30
CA ARG A 250 -3.40 1.50 -24.11
C ARG A 250 -2.76 2.43 -23.06
N ASN A 251 -1.51 2.84 -23.27
CA ASN A 251 -0.70 3.54 -22.29
C ASN A 251 -0.27 4.92 -22.78
N GLU A 252 -0.76 5.98 -22.13
CA GLU A 252 -0.40 7.36 -22.47
C GLU A 252 1.11 7.63 -22.33
N SER A 253 1.77 7.03 -21.33
CA SER A 253 3.22 7.18 -21.12
C SER A 253 4.02 6.59 -22.28
N VAL A 254 3.53 5.51 -22.91
CA VAL A 254 4.13 4.96 -24.14
C VAL A 254 3.95 5.95 -25.29
N ALA A 255 2.76 6.53 -25.44
CA ALA A 255 2.51 7.57 -26.46
C ALA A 255 3.45 8.77 -26.29
N ARG A 256 3.67 9.23 -25.05
CA ARG A 256 4.62 10.31 -24.74
C ARG A 256 6.08 9.91 -24.99
N MET A 257 6.48 8.70 -24.57
CA MET A 257 7.81 8.14 -24.81
C MET A 257 8.15 8.04 -26.31
N MET A 258 7.15 7.72 -27.13
CA MET A 258 7.28 7.62 -28.59
C MET A 258 7.50 8.98 -29.29
N GLY A 259 7.45 10.10 -28.54
CA GLY A 259 7.56 11.45 -29.08
C GLY A 259 6.32 11.90 -29.84
N SER A 260 5.13 11.42 -29.42
CA SER A 260 3.87 11.76 -30.08
C SER A 260 3.60 13.25 -30.02
N THR A 261 3.45 13.85 -31.20
CA THR A 261 3.07 15.27 -31.34
C THR A 261 1.60 15.49 -31.05
N ASN A 262 0.78 14.47 -31.25
CA ASN A 262 -0.65 14.50 -31.02
C ASN A 262 -1.08 13.18 -30.38
N ILE A 263 -1.86 13.27 -29.31
CA ILE A 263 -2.47 12.13 -28.64
C ILE A 263 -3.99 12.31 -28.76
N ILE A 264 -4.67 11.27 -29.26
CA ILE A 264 -6.13 11.19 -29.33
C ILE A 264 -6.56 10.13 -28.33
N PHE A 265 -7.42 10.51 -27.38
CA PHE A 265 -7.99 9.57 -26.42
C PHE A 265 -9.27 8.97 -26.99
N ILE A 266 -9.35 7.65 -27.01
CA ILE A 266 -10.55 6.92 -27.42
C ILE A 266 -11.43 6.73 -26.20
N GLU A 267 -12.51 7.50 -26.13
CA GLU A 267 -13.46 7.48 -25.02
C GLU A 267 -14.40 6.26 -25.06
N GLN A 268 -15.25 6.10 -24.05
CA GLN A 268 -16.29 5.06 -24.07
C GLN A 268 -17.42 5.44 -25.04
N LEU A 269 -18.13 4.46 -25.60
CA LEU A 269 -19.33 4.73 -26.40
C LEU A 269 -20.43 5.28 -25.49
N THR A 270 -21.25 6.19 -26.02
CA THR A 270 -22.48 6.60 -25.34
C THR A 270 -23.43 5.40 -25.17
N GLU A 271 -24.38 5.49 -24.24
CA GLU A 271 -25.33 4.38 -24.01
C GLU A 271 -26.11 4.01 -25.28
N GLU A 272 -26.51 5.00 -26.08
CA GLU A 272 -27.27 4.74 -27.31
C GLU A 272 -26.38 4.15 -28.41
N GLU A 273 -25.12 4.58 -28.54
CA GLU A 273 -24.16 3.96 -29.48
C GLU A 273 -23.80 2.53 -29.07
N CYS A 274 -23.63 2.30 -27.77
CA CYS A 274 -23.39 0.97 -27.21
C CYS A 274 -24.59 0.05 -27.44
N TRP A 275 -25.81 0.59 -27.28
CA TRP A 275 -27.05 -0.11 -27.61
C TRP A 275 -27.17 -0.42 -29.11
N LEU A 276 -26.85 0.53 -29.99
CA LEU A 276 -26.91 0.32 -31.44
C LEU A 276 -25.95 -0.79 -31.89
N LEU A 277 -24.71 -0.75 -31.40
CA LEU A 277 -23.72 -1.81 -31.64
C LEU A 277 -24.21 -3.17 -31.13
N PHE A 278 -24.73 -3.20 -29.91
CA PHE A 278 -25.28 -4.41 -29.31
C PHE A 278 -26.48 -4.96 -30.11
N LYS A 279 -27.43 -4.08 -30.48
CA LYS A 279 -28.66 -4.40 -31.23
C LYS A 279 -28.30 -5.03 -32.57
N GLN A 280 -27.37 -4.40 -33.29
CA GLN A 280 -26.91 -4.89 -34.58
C GLN A 280 -26.34 -6.31 -34.47
N LEU A 281 -25.52 -6.58 -33.47
CA LEU A 281 -24.87 -7.89 -33.30
C LEU A 281 -25.83 -8.95 -32.80
N ALA A 282 -26.66 -8.64 -31.79
CA ALA A 282 -27.57 -9.60 -31.17
C ALA A 282 -28.75 -9.99 -32.05
N PHE A 283 -29.23 -9.07 -32.90
CA PHE A 283 -30.42 -9.24 -33.72
C PHE A 283 -30.12 -9.58 -35.19
N SER A 284 -28.85 -9.57 -35.59
CA SER A 284 -28.43 -10.02 -36.92
C SER A 284 -28.94 -11.44 -37.21
N GLY A 285 -29.73 -11.59 -38.28
CA GLY A 285 -30.31 -12.85 -38.72
C GLY A 285 -31.61 -13.31 -38.03
N ARG A 286 -32.24 -12.48 -37.18
CA ARG A 286 -33.51 -12.80 -36.49
C ARG A 286 -34.74 -12.23 -37.22
N SER A 287 -35.92 -12.80 -36.98
CA SER A 287 -37.18 -12.27 -37.51
C SER A 287 -37.60 -10.98 -36.81
N PHE A 288 -38.46 -10.20 -37.46
CA PHE A 288 -38.97 -8.95 -36.90
C PHE A 288 -39.72 -9.17 -35.56
N GLU A 289 -40.54 -10.22 -35.46
CA GLU A 289 -41.29 -10.49 -34.22
C GLU A 289 -40.40 -10.90 -33.04
N ASP A 290 -39.25 -11.53 -33.31
CA ASP A 290 -38.28 -11.88 -32.28
C ASP A 290 -37.48 -10.66 -31.82
N CYS A 291 -37.11 -9.76 -32.74
CA CYS A 291 -36.44 -8.50 -32.42
C CYS A 291 -37.30 -7.60 -31.53
N GLU A 292 -38.61 -7.47 -31.81
CA GLU A 292 -39.53 -6.68 -30.97
C GLU A 292 -39.64 -7.23 -29.54
N LYS A 293 -39.65 -8.55 -29.36
CA LYS A 293 -39.70 -9.17 -28.03
C LYS A 293 -38.40 -9.00 -27.24
N LEU A 294 -37.26 -9.05 -27.93
CA LEU A 294 -35.93 -9.00 -27.31
C LEU A 294 -35.42 -7.57 -27.09
N GLU A 295 -35.93 -6.57 -27.80
CA GLU A 295 -35.50 -5.18 -27.69
C GLU A 295 -35.61 -4.60 -26.25
N PRO A 296 -36.71 -4.77 -25.51
CA PRO A 296 -36.80 -4.33 -24.12
C PRO A 296 -35.79 -5.03 -23.19
N ILE A 297 -35.42 -6.28 -23.49
CA ILE A 297 -34.45 -7.06 -22.70
C ILE A 297 -33.03 -6.59 -23.03
N GLY A 298 -32.72 -6.44 -24.32
CA GLY A 298 -31.46 -5.90 -24.80
C GLY A 298 -31.18 -4.51 -24.25
N ARG A 299 -32.17 -3.61 -24.22
CA ARG A 299 -32.01 -2.26 -23.64
C ARG A 299 -31.75 -2.27 -22.12
N LYS A 300 -32.10 -3.36 -21.41
CA LYS A 300 -31.69 -3.56 -20.01
C LYS A 300 -30.28 -4.15 -19.85
N ILE A 301 -29.73 -4.75 -20.92
CA ILE A 301 -28.41 -5.39 -20.92
C ILE A 301 -27.33 -4.42 -21.40
N ALA A 302 -27.58 -3.65 -22.46
CA ALA A 302 -26.57 -2.76 -23.05
C ALA A 302 -25.97 -1.73 -22.07
N PRO A 303 -26.72 -1.12 -21.13
CA PRO A 303 -26.12 -0.24 -20.12
C PRO A 303 -25.09 -0.95 -19.23
N LYS A 304 -25.17 -2.28 -19.06
CA LYS A 304 -24.19 -3.06 -18.28
C LYS A 304 -22.84 -3.18 -18.98
N CYS A 305 -22.78 -2.91 -20.28
CA CYS A 305 -21.53 -2.83 -21.02
C CYS A 305 -20.75 -1.54 -20.71
N LYS A 306 -21.37 -0.56 -20.03
CA LYS A 306 -20.79 0.75 -19.67
C LYS A 306 -20.00 1.38 -20.83
N GLY A 307 -20.60 1.40 -22.02
CA GLY A 307 -19.97 2.03 -23.20
C GLY A 307 -18.76 1.28 -23.80
N LEU A 308 -18.35 0.12 -23.30
CA LEU A 308 -17.22 -0.63 -23.85
C LEU A 308 -17.62 -1.37 -25.15
N PRO A 309 -17.03 -1.06 -26.32
CA PRO A 309 -17.40 -1.71 -27.58
C PRO A 309 -17.17 -3.23 -27.56
N LEU A 310 -16.07 -3.67 -26.97
CA LEU A 310 -15.73 -5.10 -26.88
C LEU A 310 -16.73 -5.86 -25.99
N ALA A 311 -17.19 -5.22 -24.92
CA ALA A 311 -18.22 -5.77 -24.04
C ALA A 311 -19.54 -5.95 -24.80
N ALA A 312 -20.00 -4.90 -25.50
CA ALA A 312 -21.18 -4.95 -26.34
C ALA A 312 -21.06 -6.01 -27.45
N ASN A 313 -19.86 -6.17 -28.02
CA ASN A 313 -19.60 -7.12 -29.10
C ASN A 313 -19.67 -8.58 -28.63
N VAL A 314 -18.99 -8.90 -27.53
CA VAL A 314 -19.02 -10.26 -26.95
C VAL A 314 -20.43 -10.62 -26.49
N ILE A 315 -21.11 -9.73 -25.78
CA ILE A 315 -22.47 -9.96 -25.28
C ILE A 315 -23.45 -10.09 -26.45
N GLY A 316 -23.39 -9.19 -27.43
CA GLY A 316 -24.26 -9.22 -28.60
C GLY A 316 -24.13 -10.53 -29.39
N ASN A 317 -22.89 -10.94 -29.69
CA ASN A 317 -22.64 -12.20 -30.41
C ASN A 317 -23.01 -13.45 -29.61
N LEU A 318 -22.78 -13.46 -28.29
CA LEU A 318 -23.18 -14.58 -27.43
C LEU A 318 -24.70 -14.75 -27.45
N LEU A 319 -25.44 -13.65 -27.38
CA LEU A 319 -26.90 -13.64 -27.38
C LEU A 319 -27.52 -13.87 -28.77
N ARG A 320 -26.79 -13.61 -29.86
CA ARG A 320 -27.16 -14.04 -31.22
C ARG A 320 -27.31 -15.57 -31.31
N SER A 321 -26.49 -16.32 -30.58
CA SER A 321 -26.46 -17.79 -30.62
C SER A 321 -27.43 -18.50 -29.65
N LYS A 322 -28.18 -17.76 -28.82
CA LYS A 322 -29.02 -18.30 -27.74
C LYS A 322 -30.52 -18.05 -27.99
N ASN A 323 -31.39 -18.94 -27.48
CA ASN A 323 -32.86 -18.77 -27.54
C ASN A 323 -33.35 -17.75 -26.49
N SER A 324 -34.55 -17.18 -26.71
CA SER A 324 -35.15 -16.09 -25.91
C SER A 324 -35.29 -16.39 -24.41
N GLU A 325 -35.43 -17.67 -24.01
CA GLU A 325 -35.56 -18.09 -22.61
C GLU A 325 -34.23 -18.09 -21.82
N VAL A 326 -33.08 -17.94 -22.50
CA VAL A 326 -31.73 -18.08 -21.93
C VAL A 326 -31.03 -16.71 -21.71
N TRP A 327 -31.70 -15.60 -22.00
CA TRP A 327 -31.18 -14.24 -21.75
C TRP A 327 -31.25 -13.87 -20.25
N LYS A 328 -30.67 -14.71 -19.39
CA LYS A 328 -30.52 -14.44 -17.95
C LYS A 328 -29.19 -13.72 -17.72
N VAL A 329 -29.27 -12.64 -16.94
CA VAL A 329 -28.20 -11.67 -16.67
C VAL A 329 -26.90 -12.30 -16.12
N GLU A 330 -27.00 -13.39 -15.37
CA GLU A 330 -25.86 -14.02 -14.69
C GLU A 330 -24.91 -14.77 -15.64
N GLU A 331 -25.39 -15.30 -16.78
CA GLU A 331 -24.54 -16.02 -17.76
C GLU A 331 -23.73 -15.07 -18.66
N ILE A 332 -24.17 -13.81 -18.78
CA ILE A 332 -23.62 -12.79 -19.67
C ILE A 332 -22.33 -12.18 -19.09
N GLY A 333 -22.27 -12.01 -17.77
CA GLY A 333 -21.11 -11.46 -17.08
C GLY A 333 -19.83 -12.25 -17.31
N GLN A 334 -19.91 -13.58 -17.50
CA GLN A 334 -18.75 -14.45 -17.69
C GLN A 334 -18.06 -14.28 -19.07
N GLY A 335 -18.80 -13.86 -20.11
CA GLY A 335 -18.21 -13.56 -21.43
C GLY A 335 -17.34 -12.29 -21.42
N LEU A 336 -17.72 -11.30 -20.59
CA LEU A 336 -16.95 -10.07 -20.37
C LEU A 336 -15.62 -10.30 -19.64
N LEU A 337 -15.50 -11.42 -18.95
CA LEU A 337 -14.29 -11.76 -18.20
C LEU A 337 -13.18 -12.26 -19.11
N ALA A 338 -13.45 -12.67 -20.35
CA ALA A 338 -12.42 -13.27 -21.21
C ALA A 338 -11.27 -12.30 -21.59
N PRO A 339 -11.51 -11.04 -21.99
CA PRO A 339 -10.43 -10.07 -22.22
C PRO A 339 -9.68 -9.67 -20.95
N LEU A 340 -10.39 -9.58 -19.81
CA LEU A 340 -9.79 -9.30 -18.50
C LEU A 340 -8.95 -10.48 -18.01
N LEU A 341 -9.37 -11.71 -18.29
CA LEU A 341 -8.64 -12.94 -17.98
C LEU A 341 -7.35 -13.03 -18.79
N LEU A 342 -7.37 -12.65 -20.06
CA LEU A 342 -6.14 -12.56 -20.85
C LEU A 342 -5.18 -11.55 -20.21
N SER A 343 -5.66 -10.35 -19.88
CA SER A 343 -4.84 -9.33 -19.21
C SER A 343 -4.33 -9.77 -17.83
N TYR A 344 -5.15 -10.54 -17.09
CA TYR A 344 -4.80 -11.11 -15.79
C TYR A 344 -3.80 -12.25 -15.89
N ASN A 345 -3.92 -13.11 -16.91
CA ASN A 345 -2.95 -14.16 -17.19
C ASN A 345 -1.62 -13.56 -17.67
N ASP A 346 -1.68 -12.46 -18.41
CA ASP A 346 -0.55 -11.67 -18.90
C ASP A 346 0.10 -10.78 -17.83
N LEU A 347 -0.44 -10.68 -16.59
CA LEU A 347 0.30 -10.20 -15.42
C LEU A 347 1.51 -11.13 -15.25
N SER A 348 2.64 -10.73 -15.85
CA SER A 348 3.94 -11.41 -15.96
C SER A 348 4.28 -12.31 -14.77
N SER A 349 5.02 -13.41 -15.02
CA SER A 349 5.58 -14.52 -14.18
C SER A 349 5.65 -14.44 -12.64
N ASN A 350 5.41 -13.29 -12.01
CA ASN A 350 5.30 -13.10 -10.59
C ASN A 350 3.84 -13.33 -10.13
N SER A 351 3.62 -14.50 -9.53
CA SER A 351 2.36 -14.96 -8.94
C SER A 351 1.73 -13.97 -7.95
N MET A 352 2.53 -13.14 -7.30
CA MET A 352 2.07 -12.32 -6.18
C MET A 352 1.20 -11.13 -6.57
N VAL A 353 1.41 -10.56 -7.76
CA VAL A 353 0.57 -9.45 -8.27
C VAL A 353 -0.88 -9.92 -8.45
N LYS A 354 -1.06 -11.18 -8.89
CA LYS A 354 -2.39 -11.80 -9.05
C LYS A 354 -3.12 -11.93 -7.72
N ARG A 355 -2.39 -12.24 -6.63
CA ARG A 355 -2.94 -12.28 -5.26
C ARG A 355 -3.32 -10.89 -4.75
N CYS A 356 -2.46 -9.90 -4.97
CA CYS A 356 -2.74 -8.50 -4.63
C CYS A 356 -4.03 -8.01 -5.33
N PHE A 357 -4.19 -8.30 -6.62
CA PHE A 357 -5.42 -8.01 -7.35
C PHE A 357 -6.64 -8.74 -6.77
N SER A 358 -6.52 -10.05 -6.56
CA SER A 358 -7.63 -10.85 -6.02
C SER A 358 -8.11 -10.36 -4.66
N TYR A 359 -7.17 -9.94 -3.80
CA TYR A 359 -7.49 -9.40 -2.47
C TYR A 359 -8.36 -8.15 -2.55
N CYS A 360 -8.21 -7.33 -3.60
CA CYS A 360 -9.03 -6.15 -3.80
C CYS A 360 -10.53 -6.48 -3.97
N ALA A 361 -10.90 -7.74 -4.20
CA ALA A 361 -12.29 -8.19 -4.19
C ALA A 361 -12.97 -8.08 -2.82
N VAL A 362 -12.20 -7.87 -1.74
CA VAL A 362 -12.74 -7.65 -0.39
C VAL A 362 -13.50 -6.33 -0.29
N PHE A 363 -13.10 -5.30 -1.04
CA PHE A 363 -13.76 -3.98 -1.01
C PHE A 363 -15.09 -4.01 -1.76
N PRO A 364 -16.04 -3.12 -1.44
CA PRO A 364 -17.27 -2.98 -2.22
C PRO A 364 -16.99 -2.31 -3.58
N LYS A 365 -18.01 -2.26 -4.42
CA LYS A 365 -17.94 -1.56 -5.70
C LYS A 365 -17.76 -0.05 -5.48
N ASP A 366 -17.07 0.60 -6.41
CA ASP A 366 -16.76 2.04 -6.39
C ASP A 366 -16.03 2.53 -5.13
N TYR A 367 -15.50 1.62 -4.30
CA TYR A 367 -14.75 1.96 -3.09
C TYR A 367 -13.46 2.72 -3.42
N ASN A 368 -13.22 3.83 -2.70
CA ASN A 368 -12.02 4.63 -2.84
C ASN A 368 -10.87 4.02 -2.02
N MET A 369 -10.02 3.22 -2.68
CA MET A 369 -8.89 2.55 -2.04
C MET A 369 -7.71 3.52 -1.90
N LYS A 370 -7.35 3.89 -0.67
CA LYS A 370 -6.11 4.62 -0.41
C LYS A 370 -4.91 3.69 -0.68
N LYS A 371 -3.96 4.17 -1.49
CA LYS A 371 -2.80 3.40 -1.97
C LYS A 371 -1.94 2.84 -0.84
N LYS A 372 -1.61 3.67 0.15
CA LYS A 372 -0.79 3.26 1.31
C LYS A 372 -1.47 2.19 2.16
N GLU A 373 -2.77 2.33 2.39
CA GLU A 373 -3.57 1.33 3.12
C GLU A 373 -3.65 0.03 2.34
N LEU A 374 -3.83 0.09 1.02
CA LEU A 374 -3.85 -1.09 0.16
C LEU A 374 -2.52 -1.85 0.17
N ILE A 375 -1.39 -1.14 0.09
CA ILE A 375 -0.06 -1.74 0.18
C ILE A 375 0.16 -2.34 1.58
N SER A 376 -0.24 -1.66 2.65
CA SER A 376 -0.14 -2.19 4.01
C SER A 376 -1.02 -3.45 4.21
N LEU A 377 -2.16 -3.53 3.52
CA LEU A 377 -3.00 -4.72 3.44
C LEU A 377 -2.27 -5.87 2.74
N TRP A 378 -1.62 -5.63 1.59
CA TRP A 378 -0.83 -6.66 0.90
C TRP A 378 0.40 -7.12 1.69
N MET A 379 1.10 -6.20 2.36
CA MET A 379 2.20 -6.51 3.27
C MET A 379 1.73 -7.43 4.41
N ALA A 380 0.59 -7.10 5.01
CA ALA A 380 0.04 -7.86 6.13
C ALA A 380 -0.38 -9.28 5.72
N GLN A 381 -0.85 -9.49 4.49
CA GLN A 381 -1.13 -10.82 3.94
C GLN A 381 0.14 -11.61 3.56
N GLY A 382 1.31 -10.98 3.59
CA GLY A 382 2.56 -11.60 3.13
C GLY A 382 2.60 -11.81 1.62
N TYR A 383 1.89 -10.98 0.84
CA TYR A 383 1.92 -11.06 -0.62
C TYR A 383 3.15 -10.38 -1.22
N LEU A 384 3.96 -9.70 -0.42
CA LEU A 384 5.16 -9.01 -0.88
C LEU A 384 6.39 -9.84 -0.44
N ASN A 385 7.07 -10.47 -1.40
CA ASN A 385 8.21 -11.35 -1.18
C ASN A 385 9.50 -10.57 -0.90
N ALA A 386 9.65 -10.02 0.31
CA ALA A 386 10.91 -9.43 0.76
C ALA A 386 11.16 -9.70 2.25
N ASP A 387 12.41 -9.62 2.68
CA ASP A 387 12.78 -9.74 4.10
C ASP A 387 12.77 -8.36 4.81
N GLU A 388 13.01 -7.28 4.05
CA GLU A 388 13.08 -5.89 4.53
C GLU A 388 11.85 -5.05 4.13
N ASP A 389 11.33 -4.19 5.00
CA ASP A 389 10.10 -3.41 4.68
C ASP A 389 10.31 -2.35 3.62
N GLU A 390 11.49 -1.74 3.54
CA GLU A 390 11.77 -0.77 2.47
C GLU A 390 11.64 -1.44 1.10
N GLU A 391 12.06 -2.70 1.02
CA GLU A 391 11.91 -3.51 -0.16
C GLU A 391 10.44 -3.97 -0.33
N MET A 392 9.73 -4.34 0.74
CA MET A 392 8.30 -4.67 0.65
C MET A 392 7.45 -3.50 0.17
N GLU A 393 7.64 -2.29 0.70
CA GLU A 393 6.89 -1.11 0.29
C GLU A 393 7.20 -0.75 -1.16
N MET A 394 8.47 -0.84 -1.57
CA MET A 394 8.88 -0.66 -2.97
C MET A 394 8.26 -1.72 -3.89
N ILE A 395 8.25 -2.99 -3.48
CA ILE A 395 7.59 -4.07 -4.23
C ILE A 395 6.07 -3.84 -4.29
N GLY A 396 5.46 -3.39 -3.20
CA GLY A 396 4.04 -3.07 -3.12
C GLY A 396 3.66 -1.92 -4.05
N GLU A 397 4.52 -0.89 -4.09
CA GLU A 397 4.45 0.24 -5.01
C GLU A 397 4.53 -0.23 -6.47
N ASP A 398 5.52 -1.07 -6.79
CA ASP A 398 5.68 -1.67 -8.12
C ASP A 398 4.44 -2.48 -8.51
N TYR A 399 3.90 -3.28 -7.59
CA TYR A 399 2.70 -4.10 -7.85
C TYR A 399 1.47 -3.23 -8.07
N PHE A 400 1.30 -2.18 -7.26
CA PHE A 400 0.25 -1.18 -7.45
C PHE A 400 0.36 -0.54 -8.84
N ASN A 401 1.55 -0.09 -9.21
CA ASN A 401 1.82 0.54 -10.51
C ASN A 401 1.59 -0.44 -11.67
N ILE A 402 1.90 -1.73 -11.51
CA ILE A 402 1.59 -2.77 -12.50
C ILE A 402 0.07 -2.92 -12.71
N LEU A 403 -0.72 -2.89 -11.64
CA LEU A 403 -2.19 -2.99 -11.72
C LEU A 403 -2.80 -1.71 -12.32
N ALA A 404 -2.31 -0.55 -11.91
CA ALA A 404 -2.71 0.75 -12.45
C ALA A 404 -2.40 0.87 -13.95
N THR A 405 -1.19 0.51 -14.37
CA THR A 405 -0.76 0.57 -15.78
C THR A 405 -1.50 -0.41 -16.70
N ARG A 406 -2.02 -1.52 -16.15
CA ARG A 406 -2.91 -2.45 -16.87
C ARG A 406 -4.40 -2.07 -16.78
N SER A 407 -4.70 -0.90 -16.23
CA SER A 407 -6.06 -0.36 -16.10
C SER A 407 -6.99 -1.24 -15.25
N PHE A 408 -6.44 -2.02 -14.32
CA PHE A 408 -7.24 -2.66 -13.27
C PHE A 408 -7.74 -1.64 -12.24
N PHE A 409 -7.03 -0.52 -12.10
CA PHE A 409 -7.43 0.64 -11.32
C PHE A 409 -7.70 1.86 -12.22
N GLN A 410 -8.59 2.73 -11.77
CA GLN A 410 -8.99 3.98 -12.43
C GLN A 410 -9.29 5.07 -11.38
N GLU A 411 -9.69 6.26 -11.84
CA GLU A 411 -10.10 7.39 -10.98
C GLU A 411 -9.06 7.70 -9.89
N PHE A 412 -7.83 7.95 -10.32
CA PHE A 412 -6.74 8.25 -9.40
C PHE A 412 -6.91 9.66 -8.82
N GLU A 413 -7.06 9.74 -7.49
CA GLU A 413 -6.86 11.01 -6.80
C GLU A 413 -5.37 11.12 -6.52
N LYS A 414 -4.78 12.19 -7.03
CA LYS A 414 -3.38 12.50 -6.77
C LYS A 414 -3.30 13.42 -5.58
N ASP A 415 -2.20 13.31 -4.83
CA ASP A 415 -1.88 14.34 -3.88
C ASP A 415 -1.76 15.65 -4.69
N TYR A 416 -2.35 16.73 -4.17
CA TYR A 416 -2.10 18.08 -4.68
C TYR A 416 -0.60 18.41 -4.62
N ASP A 417 0.17 17.58 -3.89
CA ASP A 417 1.49 17.89 -3.44
C ASP A 417 2.68 17.45 -4.31
N ASP A 418 2.63 16.26 -4.91
CA ASP A 418 3.75 15.68 -5.65
C ASP A 418 3.32 14.85 -6.88
N ASP A 419 2.06 15.00 -7.29
CA ASP A 419 1.42 14.19 -8.33
C ASP A 419 1.44 12.67 -8.04
N ASP A 420 1.82 12.24 -6.83
CA ASP A 420 1.74 10.83 -6.42
C ASP A 420 0.27 10.43 -6.27
N ILE A 421 -0.03 9.20 -6.66
CA ILE A 421 -1.38 8.63 -6.56
C ILE A 421 -1.66 8.38 -5.08
N MET A 422 -2.68 9.03 -4.52
CA MET A 422 -3.09 8.84 -3.12
C MET A 422 -4.14 7.76 -2.99
N SER A 423 -5.05 7.67 -3.94
CA SER A 423 -6.14 6.72 -3.95
C SER A 423 -6.52 6.30 -5.37
N CYS A 424 -7.25 5.19 -5.48
CA CYS A 424 -7.78 4.71 -6.74
C CYS A 424 -9.10 3.96 -6.53
N LYS A 425 -9.83 3.73 -7.62
CA LYS A 425 -11.02 2.87 -7.65
C LYS A 425 -10.87 1.72 -8.62
N MET A 426 -11.65 0.68 -8.39
CA MET A 426 -11.80 -0.44 -9.31
C MET A 426 -13.12 -0.31 -10.08
N HIS A 427 -13.05 -0.36 -11.40
CA HIS A 427 -14.24 -0.36 -12.24
C HIS A 427 -15.14 -1.57 -11.94
N ASP A 428 -16.47 -1.42 -11.94
CA ASP A 428 -17.44 -2.50 -11.64
C ASP A 428 -17.17 -3.85 -12.34
N ILE A 429 -16.84 -3.83 -13.63
CA ILE A 429 -16.57 -5.07 -14.38
C ILE A 429 -15.26 -5.71 -13.89
N VAL A 430 -14.28 -4.89 -13.52
CA VAL A 430 -13.02 -5.36 -12.94
C VAL A 430 -13.24 -5.88 -11.52
N HIS A 431 -14.12 -5.26 -10.75
CA HIS A 431 -14.54 -5.75 -9.43
C HIS A 431 -15.26 -7.10 -9.53
N HIS A 432 -16.19 -7.24 -10.46
CA HIS A 432 -16.83 -8.52 -10.78
C HIS A 432 -15.81 -9.58 -11.21
N PHE A 433 -14.81 -9.19 -11.99
CA PHE A 433 -13.71 -10.07 -12.35
C PHE A 433 -12.87 -10.46 -11.12
N ALA A 434 -12.57 -9.52 -10.22
CA ALA A 434 -11.85 -9.76 -8.97
C ALA A 434 -12.61 -10.76 -8.07
N GLN A 435 -13.93 -10.60 -7.92
CA GLN A 435 -14.78 -11.56 -7.19
C GLN A 435 -14.82 -12.95 -7.83
N PHE A 436 -14.80 -13.00 -9.16
CA PHE A 436 -14.75 -14.25 -9.90
C PHE A 436 -13.42 -14.97 -9.69
N VAL A 437 -12.28 -14.27 -9.85
CA VAL A 437 -10.96 -14.89 -9.69
C VAL A 437 -10.68 -15.21 -8.23
N SER A 438 -11.22 -14.45 -7.27
CA SER A 438 -11.09 -14.72 -5.84
C SER A 438 -11.90 -15.93 -5.37
N SER A 439 -12.70 -16.54 -6.24
CA SER A 439 -13.45 -17.77 -5.97
C SER A 439 -14.25 -17.75 -4.65
N LYS A 440 -14.75 -16.57 -4.26
CA LYS A 440 -15.48 -16.32 -3.00
C LYS A 440 -14.64 -16.39 -1.71
N GLU A 441 -13.31 -16.23 -1.79
CA GLU A 441 -12.43 -16.06 -0.63
C GLU A 441 -12.63 -14.72 0.07
N CYS A 442 -13.00 -13.71 -0.72
CA CYS A 442 -13.32 -12.37 -0.26
C CYS A 442 -14.84 -12.22 -0.21
N LEU A 443 -15.34 -11.72 0.91
CA LEU A 443 -16.75 -11.44 1.11
C LEU A 443 -16.90 -10.04 1.67
N TRP A 444 -17.77 -9.24 1.06
CA TRP A 444 -18.23 -7.97 1.60
C TRP A 444 -19.69 -8.11 2.01
N LEU A 445 -20.03 -7.70 3.24
CA LEU A 445 -21.39 -7.71 3.74
C LEU A 445 -21.81 -6.32 4.18
N GLU A 446 -22.94 -5.88 3.64
CA GLU A 446 -23.61 -4.67 4.09
C GLU A 446 -24.61 -5.04 5.19
N MET A 447 -24.49 -4.37 6.32
CA MET A 447 -25.27 -4.64 7.52
C MET A 447 -26.30 -3.55 7.70
N TYR A 448 -27.57 -3.92 7.51
CA TYR A 448 -28.72 -3.04 7.60
C TYR A 448 -29.61 -3.43 8.78
N ASP A 449 -30.15 -2.42 9.49
CA ASP A 449 -31.21 -2.54 10.51
C ASP A 449 -30.84 -3.33 11.80
N ASN A 450 -31.61 -3.09 12.87
CA ASN A 450 -31.48 -3.74 14.20
C ASN A 450 -31.89 -5.23 14.25
N LYS A 451 -31.97 -5.92 13.11
CA LYS A 451 -32.26 -7.35 13.08
C LYS A 451 -30.97 -8.08 12.77
N GLU A 452 -30.60 -9.00 13.67
CA GLU A 452 -29.48 -9.92 13.50
C GLU A 452 -29.56 -10.56 12.11
N SER A 453 -28.76 -10.05 11.17
CA SER A 453 -28.67 -10.64 9.85
C SER A 453 -28.01 -11.99 10.05
N VAL A 454 -28.80 -13.06 10.03
CA VAL A 454 -28.27 -14.42 10.02
C VAL A 454 -27.46 -14.55 8.73
N ILE A 455 -26.15 -14.35 8.85
CA ILE A 455 -25.21 -14.64 7.78
C ILE A 455 -25.29 -16.15 7.63
N LYS A 456 -26.02 -16.64 6.62
CA LYS A 456 -25.94 -18.05 6.26
C LYS A 456 -24.58 -18.23 5.59
N PRO A 457 -23.61 -18.91 6.22
CA PRO A 457 -22.31 -19.10 5.59
C PRO A 457 -22.55 -19.99 4.38
N SER A 458 -22.26 -19.48 3.19
CA SER A 458 -22.10 -20.35 2.03
C SER A 458 -20.67 -20.86 1.91
N GLY A 459 -19.82 -20.80 2.95
CA GLY A 459 -18.49 -21.37 2.82
C GLY A 459 -17.57 -21.30 4.02
N ASP A 460 -17.11 -22.48 4.43
CA ASP A 460 -15.85 -22.76 5.14
C ASP A 460 -14.58 -22.26 4.39
N LYS A 461 -14.74 -21.39 3.37
CA LYS A 461 -13.69 -20.94 2.44
C LYS A 461 -13.37 -19.45 2.52
N VAL A 462 -14.15 -18.65 3.27
CA VAL A 462 -13.93 -17.20 3.37
C VAL A 462 -12.68 -16.93 4.20
N ARG A 463 -11.74 -16.17 3.62
CA ARG A 463 -10.47 -15.79 4.26
C ARG A 463 -10.38 -14.29 4.54
N HIS A 464 -11.10 -13.49 3.78
CA HIS A 464 -11.13 -12.04 3.92
C HIS A 464 -12.57 -11.56 3.96
N LEU A 465 -12.97 -10.94 5.06
CA LEU A 465 -14.31 -10.44 5.28
C LEU A 465 -14.25 -8.94 5.48
N GLY A 466 -15.02 -8.19 4.71
CA GLY A 466 -15.31 -6.80 4.97
C GLY A 466 -16.77 -6.63 5.39
N LEU A 467 -16.99 -5.80 6.41
CA LEU A 467 -18.32 -5.48 6.94
C LEU A 467 -18.52 -3.98 6.83
N ASN A 468 -19.60 -3.55 6.17
CA ASN A 468 -20.09 -2.18 6.24
C ASN A 468 -21.27 -2.12 7.18
N PHE A 469 -21.24 -1.22 8.16
CA PHE A 469 -22.34 -0.98 9.07
C PHE A 469 -23.06 0.30 8.67
N GLU A 470 -24.35 0.17 8.32
CA GLU A 470 -25.23 1.28 8.06
C GLU A 470 -26.36 1.34 9.10
N GLY A 471 -26.75 2.54 9.51
CA GLY A 471 -27.95 2.74 10.33
C GLY A 471 -27.93 2.02 11.69
N GLY A 472 -26.74 1.85 12.30
CA GLY A 472 -26.52 1.26 13.63
C GLY A 472 -27.02 -0.17 13.80
N ALA A 473 -26.85 -1.01 12.77
CA ALA A 473 -26.96 -2.46 12.88
C ALA A 473 -26.12 -3.00 14.06
N SER A 474 -26.40 -4.21 14.52
CA SER A 474 -25.57 -4.90 15.53
C SER A 474 -24.51 -5.77 14.87
N PHE A 475 -23.36 -5.95 15.52
CA PHE A 475 -22.41 -6.97 15.09
C PHE A 475 -23.11 -8.34 15.07
N PRO A 476 -23.04 -9.12 13.97
CA PRO A 476 -23.71 -10.42 13.90
C PRO A 476 -23.10 -11.32 14.98
N MET A 477 -23.83 -12.26 15.59
CA MET A 477 -23.17 -13.20 16.53
C MET A 477 -22.55 -14.40 15.81
N SER A 478 -23.00 -14.73 14.59
CA SER A 478 -22.63 -15.95 13.83
C SER A 478 -21.22 -15.94 13.21
N PHE A 479 -20.42 -14.89 13.36
CA PHE A 479 -19.13 -14.78 12.66
C PHE A 479 -18.07 -15.75 13.17
N PHE A 480 -18.24 -16.37 14.35
CA PHE A 480 -17.34 -17.43 14.82
C PHE A 480 -17.38 -18.67 13.92
N GLU A 481 -18.36 -18.77 13.02
CA GLU A 481 -18.44 -19.83 12.01
C GLU A 481 -17.38 -19.68 10.90
N PHE A 482 -16.69 -18.53 10.80
CA PHE A 482 -15.56 -18.34 9.88
C PHE A 482 -14.23 -18.80 10.49
N ASP A 483 -14.02 -20.11 10.56
CA ASP A 483 -12.82 -20.73 11.14
C ASP A 483 -11.53 -20.42 10.37
N ARG A 484 -11.60 -20.15 9.06
CA ARG A 484 -10.45 -19.82 8.19
C ARG A 484 -10.20 -18.32 7.99
N LEU A 485 -10.90 -17.45 8.73
CA LEU A 485 -10.79 -16.00 8.52
C LEU A 485 -9.40 -15.48 8.91
N ARG A 486 -8.71 -14.86 7.95
CA ARG A 486 -7.39 -14.23 8.16
C ARG A 486 -7.49 -12.71 8.24
N SER A 487 -8.45 -12.08 7.56
CA SER A 487 -8.62 -10.62 7.58
C SER A 487 -10.06 -10.23 7.82
N LEU A 488 -10.26 -9.26 8.71
CA LEU A 488 -11.54 -8.63 8.98
C LEU A 488 -11.38 -7.13 8.84
N LEU A 489 -12.13 -6.53 7.91
CA LEU A 489 -12.20 -5.09 7.72
C LEU A 489 -13.58 -4.62 8.17
N ILE A 490 -13.62 -3.61 9.03
CA ILE A 490 -14.85 -3.05 9.58
C ILE A 490 -14.93 -1.58 9.17
N TYR A 491 -16.00 -1.26 8.47
CA TYR A 491 -16.35 0.07 8.01
C TYR A 491 -17.67 0.48 8.63
N ASP A 492 -17.74 1.71 9.12
CA ASP A 492 -18.96 2.29 9.70
C ASP A 492 -19.32 3.57 8.93
N GLU A 493 -20.25 3.45 7.98
CA GLU A 493 -20.73 4.57 7.17
C GLU A 493 -21.91 5.32 7.82
N SER A 494 -22.28 4.99 9.06
CA SER A 494 -23.51 5.48 9.71
C SER A 494 -23.64 7.00 9.86
N LEU A 495 -22.65 7.79 9.43
CA LEU A 495 -22.60 9.24 9.60
C LEU A 495 -22.35 10.07 8.34
N SER A 496 -22.10 9.46 7.18
CA SER A 496 -22.10 10.21 5.91
C SER A 496 -23.53 10.68 5.55
N ASN A 497 -24.55 9.99 6.06
CA ASN A 497 -25.96 10.35 5.90
C ASN A 497 -26.48 11.15 7.11
N SER A 498 -26.36 12.48 7.02
CA SER A 498 -26.85 13.48 7.99
C SER A 498 -28.36 13.44 8.34
N SER A 499 -29.13 12.49 7.82
CA SER A 499 -30.60 12.47 7.88
C SER A 499 -31.22 11.56 8.94
N LEU A 500 -30.46 10.74 9.68
CA LEU A 500 -31.00 9.93 10.77
C LEU A 500 -30.31 10.26 12.10
N SER A 501 -30.91 11.22 12.79
CA SER A 501 -30.87 11.27 14.25
C SER A 501 -31.23 9.88 14.81
N SER A 502 -30.31 9.20 15.50
CA SER A 502 -30.63 8.69 16.83
C SER A 502 -29.36 8.34 17.62
N SER A 503 -29.26 8.92 18.81
CA SER A 503 -28.28 8.61 19.86
C SER A 503 -28.25 7.12 20.26
N ILE A 504 -29.23 6.32 19.85
CA ILE A 504 -29.36 4.89 20.17
C ILE A 504 -28.50 4.03 19.24
N LEU A 505 -28.41 4.38 17.95
CA LEU A 505 -27.61 3.64 16.95
C LEU A 505 -26.09 3.71 17.28
N SER A 506 -25.65 4.86 17.82
CA SER A 506 -24.28 5.04 18.28
C SER A 506 -23.87 4.15 19.46
N GLU A 507 -24.82 3.58 20.23
CA GLU A 507 -24.49 2.73 21.39
C GLU A 507 -24.10 1.30 21.01
N LEU A 508 -24.57 0.79 19.87
CA LEU A 508 -24.39 -0.62 19.49
C LEU A 508 -22.98 -0.94 18.97
N PHE A 509 -22.30 0.03 18.33
CA PHE A 509 -20.95 -0.12 17.78
C PHE A 509 -19.80 0.38 18.66
N LYS A 510 -20.08 0.83 19.89
CA LYS A 510 -19.05 1.32 20.84
C LYS A 510 -18.09 0.23 21.29
N ARG A 511 -18.49 -1.04 21.21
CA ARG A 511 -17.74 -2.17 21.72
C ARG A 511 -17.75 -3.30 20.71
N LEU A 512 -16.58 -3.72 20.25
CA LEU A 512 -16.47 -4.93 19.47
C LEU A 512 -16.76 -6.16 20.36
N PRO A 513 -17.46 -7.19 19.85
CA PRO A 513 -17.90 -8.30 20.67
C PRO A 513 -16.74 -9.24 21.05
N GLU A 514 -16.84 -9.86 22.23
CA GLU A 514 -15.84 -10.80 22.75
C GLU A 514 -15.72 -12.07 21.88
N THR A 515 -16.78 -12.42 21.15
CA THR A 515 -16.77 -13.52 20.18
C THR A 515 -15.73 -13.30 19.07
N LEU A 516 -15.32 -12.05 18.77
CA LEU A 516 -14.26 -11.73 17.79
C LEU A 516 -12.95 -12.42 18.16
N CYS A 517 -12.72 -12.61 19.47
CA CYS A 517 -11.53 -13.24 20.00
C CYS A 517 -11.46 -14.76 19.81
N GLU A 518 -12.52 -15.36 19.26
CA GLU A 518 -12.56 -16.79 18.88
C GLU A 518 -12.08 -17.02 17.43
N LEU A 519 -11.78 -15.96 16.67
CA LEU A 519 -11.20 -16.05 15.33
C LEU A 519 -9.69 -16.31 15.40
N TYR A 520 -9.28 -17.49 15.87
CA TYR A 520 -7.88 -17.81 16.16
C TYR A 520 -6.90 -17.66 14.98
N ASN A 521 -7.41 -17.75 13.76
CA ASN A 521 -6.64 -17.60 12.52
C ASN A 521 -6.57 -16.15 12.02
N LEU A 522 -7.20 -15.20 12.72
CA LEU A 522 -7.21 -13.80 12.33
C LEU A 522 -5.80 -13.21 12.43
N GLN A 523 -5.32 -12.71 11.30
CA GLN A 523 -4.02 -12.07 11.15
C GLN A 523 -4.15 -10.54 11.05
N LYS A 524 -5.27 -10.06 10.51
CA LYS A 524 -5.52 -8.63 10.34
C LYS A 524 -6.90 -8.23 10.82
N LEU A 525 -6.94 -7.15 11.59
CA LEU A 525 -8.16 -6.44 11.98
C LEU A 525 -8.00 -4.98 11.56
N ASP A 526 -8.85 -4.53 10.66
CA ASP A 526 -8.94 -3.12 10.27
C ASP A 526 -10.24 -2.54 10.84
N ILE A 527 -10.07 -1.54 11.70
CA ILE A 527 -11.11 -0.78 12.38
C ILE A 527 -10.82 0.71 12.26
N GLY A 528 -9.98 1.12 11.31
CA GLY A 528 -9.57 2.51 11.15
C GLY A 528 -10.77 3.43 11.05
N TRP A 529 -11.79 3.03 10.30
CA TRP A 529 -12.98 3.82 9.99
C TRP A 529 -14.09 3.74 11.05
N CYS A 530 -13.76 3.31 12.27
CA CYS A 530 -14.70 3.21 13.38
C CYS A 530 -14.54 4.36 14.37
N GLU A 531 -14.84 5.60 13.95
CA GLU A 531 -14.58 6.85 14.71
C GLU A 531 -15.16 6.85 16.14
N TYR A 532 -16.31 6.17 16.34
CA TYR A 532 -17.06 6.15 17.61
C TYR A 532 -16.78 4.91 18.46
N LEU A 533 -15.92 4.00 18.00
CA LEU A 533 -15.51 2.82 18.75
C LEU A 533 -14.81 3.26 20.04
N ARG A 534 -15.29 2.77 21.20
CA ARG A 534 -14.78 3.16 22.51
C ARG A 534 -13.91 2.09 23.15
N GLU A 535 -14.22 0.81 22.88
CA GLU A 535 -13.58 -0.31 23.56
C GLU A 535 -13.38 -1.51 22.61
N LEU A 536 -12.19 -2.12 22.71
CA LEU A 536 -11.89 -3.42 22.11
C LEU A 536 -12.16 -4.55 23.13
N PRO A 537 -12.48 -5.77 22.68
CA PRO A 537 -12.75 -6.90 23.56
C PRO A 537 -11.54 -7.26 24.42
N ALA A 538 -11.79 -7.66 25.66
CA ALA A 538 -10.74 -7.98 26.62
C ALA A 538 -9.95 -9.24 26.19
N GLY A 539 -10.62 -10.17 25.50
CA GLY A 539 -10.03 -11.39 24.99
C GLY A 539 -9.13 -11.24 23.77
N ILE A 540 -8.90 -10.02 23.26
CA ILE A 540 -8.14 -9.80 22.01
C ILE A 540 -6.77 -10.51 22.02
N GLY A 541 -6.16 -10.66 23.20
CA GLY A 541 -4.91 -11.41 23.40
C GLY A 541 -4.98 -12.92 23.13
N LYS A 542 -6.15 -13.48 22.80
CA LYS A 542 -6.32 -14.85 22.27
C LYS A 542 -5.86 -14.96 20.81
N LEU A 543 -5.88 -13.86 20.06
CA LEU A 543 -5.61 -13.81 18.61
C LEU A 543 -4.10 -13.80 18.32
N LYS A 544 -3.39 -14.86 18.73
CA LYS A 544 -1.92 -14.92 18.70
C LYS A 544 -1.29 -14.81 17.30
N ASN A 545 -2.09 -15.07 16.26
CA ASN A 545 -1.70 -14.98 14.86
C ASN A 545 -1.85 -13.55 14.28
N MET A 546 -2.37 -12.61 15.07
CA MET A 546 -2.55 -11.22 14.66
C MET A 546 -1.20 -10.54 14.36
N ARG A 547 -1.15 -9.86 13.22
CA ARG A 547 0.01 -9.19 12.63
C ARG A 547 -0.25 -7.71 12.37
N SER A 548 -1.48 -7.34 12.08
CA SER A 548 -1.84 -5.96 11.77
C SER A 548 -3.15 -5.60 12.47
N LEU A 549 -3.08 -4.55 13.28
CA LEU A 549 -4.25 -3.86 13.83
C LEU A 549 -4.22 -2.43 13.29
N LEU A 550 -5.09 -2.13 12.32
CA LEU A 550 -5.26 -0.79 11.78
C LEU A 550 -6.39 -0.11 12.55
N ASN A 551 -6.06 0.97 13.24
CA ASN A 551 -6.97 1.68 14.13
C ASN A 551 -6.68 3.17 14.18
N GLY A 552 -6.02 3.72 13.15
CA GLY A 552 -5.57 5.11 13.09
C GLY A 552 -6.69 6.11 13.34
N ASP A 553 -7.83 5.97 12.65
CA ASP A 553 -8.93 6.95 12.71
C ASP A 553 -9.99 6.59 13.78
N THR A 554 -9.58 5.94 14.89
CA THR A 554 -10.45 5.61 16.03
C THR A 554 -10.40 6.69 17.13
N ASP A 555 -11.01 7.85 16.89
CA ASP A 555 -10.92 9.01 17.80
C ASP A 555 -11.56 8.78 19.19
N SER A 556 -12.61 7.98 19.25
CA SER A 556 -13.29 7.65 20.52
C SER A 556 -12.61 6.56 21.34
N LEU A 557 -11.61 5.87 20.80
CA LEU A 557 -10.90 4.77 21.46
C LEU A 557 -9.87 5.35 22.44
N LYS A 558 -10.22 5.39 23.73
CA LYS A 558 -9.41 6.05 24.77
C LYS A 558 -8.41 5.14 25.49
N TYR A 559 -8.47 3.84 25.25
CA TYR A 559 -7.52 2.87 25.82
C TYR A 559 -7.51 1.59 24.99
N LEU A 560 -6.40 0.86 25.09
CA LEU A 560 -6.32 -0.53 24.61
C LEU A 560 -6.43 -1.52 25.76
N PRO A 561 -7.06 -2.70 25.57
CA PRO A 561 -7.11 -3.74 26.59
C PRO A 561 -5.75 -4.41 26.78
N ILE A 562 -5.42 -4.83 28.00
CA ILE A 562 -4.14 -5.46 28.37
C ILE A 562 -3.79 -6.69 27.52
N GLY A 563 -4.81 -7.34 26.94
CA GLY A 563 -4.65 -8.45 26.00
C GLY A 563 -3.78 -8.13 24.78
N ILE A 564 -3.72 -6.87 24.33
CA ILE A 564 -2.85 -6.44 23.22
C ILE A 564 -1.39 -6.78 23.49
N SER A 565 -0.93 -6.69 24.74
CA SER A 565 0.45 -7.03 25.12
C SER A 565 0.84 -8.51 24.90
N ARG A 566 -0.14 -9.39 24.66
CA ARG A 566 0.06 -10.81 24.36
C ARG A 566 0.19 -11.10 22.86
N LEU A 567 -0.07 -10.12 22.00
CA LEU A 567 -0.01 -10.22 20.55
C LEU A 567 1.44 -10.10 20.04
N THR A 568 2.33 -10.97 20.50
CA THR A 568 3.78 -10.87 20.22
C THR A 568 4.16 -11.02 18.75
N SER A 569 3.22 -11.42 17.90
CA SER A 569 3.38 -11.54 16.44
C SER A 569 3.00 -10.26 15.67
N LEU A 570 2.55 -9.21 16.37
CA LEU A 570 2.08 -7.96 15.78
C LEU A 570 3.24 -7.19 15.13
N ARG A 571 3.03 -6.76 13.89
CA ARG A 571 3.99 -6.00 13.05
C ARG A 571 3.53 -4.56 12.85
N THR A 572 2.23 -4.34 12.70
CA THR A 572 1.65 -3.00 12.49
C THR A 572 0.59 -2.73 13.56
N LEU A 573 0.75 -1.61 14.25
CA LEU A 573 -0.25 -1.06 15.16
C LEU A 573 -0.29 0.46 14.96
N GLU A 574 -1.29 0.98 14.26
CA GLU A 574 -1.30 2.42 13.94
C GLU A 574 -1.42 3.29 15.20
N LYS A 575 -2.24 2.87 16.17
CA LYS A 575 -2.56 3.66 17.36
C LYS A 575 -2.55 2.82 18.64
N PHE A 576 -1.53 2.99 19.46
CA PHE A 576 -1.40 2.50 20.84
C PHE A 576 -1.82 3.58 21.84
N VAL A 577 -3.04 3.48 22.37
CA VAL A 577 -3.59 4.47 23.30
C VAL A 577 -3.28 4.08 24.75
N VAL A 578 -2.52 4.93 25.44
CA VAL A 578 -2.23 4.77 26.87
C VAL A 578 -3.43 5.21 27.70
N GLY A 579 -4.07 4.27 28.38
CA GLY A 579 -5.26 4.55 29.19
C GLY A 579 -4.92 5.30 30.48
N GLY A 580 -5.59 6.44 30.72
CA GLY A 580 -5.59 7.11 32.03
C GLY A 580 -6.27 6.23 33.08
N GLY A 581 -5.57 5.93 34.18
CA GLY A 581 -5.87 4.85 35.12
C GLY A 581 -7.15 4.95 35.96
N VAL A 582 -8.31 5.24 35.36
CA VAL A 582 -9.58 5.31 36.08
C VAL A 582 -10.11 3.91 36.45
N ASP A 583 -9.80 2.86 35.66
CA ASP A 583 -10.17 1.45 35.94
C ASP A 583 -8.97 0.48 35.73
N GLY A 584 -7.85 0.77 36.39
CA GLY A 584 -6.49 0.28 36.09
C GLY A 584 -6.16 -1.22 36.19
N SER A 585 -7.11 -2.16 36.09
CA SER A 585 -6.78 -3.61 36.03
C SER A 585 -6.72 -4.18 34.61
N ASN A 586 -7.43 -3.59 33.64
CA ASN A 586 -7.63 -4.22 32.32
C ASN A 586 -7.13 -3.40 31.11
N THR A 587 -6.54 -2.21 31.32
CA THR A 587 -6.00 -1.38 30.24
C THR A 587 -4.49 -1.57 30.07
N CYS A 588 -3.99 -1.35 28.85
CA CYS A 588 -2.57 -1.33 28.55
C CYS A 588 -1.90 -0.10 29.18
N ARG A 589 -0.81 -0.34 29.91
CA ARG A 589 0.15 0.68 30.33
C ARG A 589 1.20 0.88 29.26
N LEU A 590 1.93 2.00 29.32
CA LEU A 590 3.01 2.29 28.38
C LEU A 590 4.06 1.19 28.34
N GLU A 591 4.47 0.66 29.50
CA GLU A 591 5.44 -0.44 29.59
C GLU A 591 4.98 -1.76 28.95
N SER A 592 3.69 -1.93 28.67
CA SER A 592 3.14 -3.14 28.05
C SER A 592 3.60 -3.30 26.60
N LEU A 593 3.94 -2.19 25.93
CA LEU A 593 4.42 -2.16 24.56
C LEU A 593 5.75 -2.93 24.38
N LYS A 594 6.54 -3.10 25.45
CA LYS A 594 7.82 -3.84 25.43
C LYS A 594 7.66 -5.31 25.02
N ASN A 595 6.46 -5.88 25.11
CA ASN A 595 6.22 -7.27 24.72
C ASN A 595 6.08 -7.43 23.19
N LEU A 596 5.88 -6.33 22.46
CA LEU A 596 5.58 -6.32 21.02
C LEU A 596 6.84 -6.06 20.19
N GLN A 597 7.87 -6.89 20.39
CA GLN A 597 9.22 -6.72 19.81
C GLN A 597 9.29 -6.81 18.28
N LEU A 598 8.25 -7.36 17.63
CA LEU A 598 8.13 -7.47 16.17
C LEU A 598 7.46 -6.26 15.52
N LEU A 599 7.02 -5.27 16.30
CA LEU A 599 6.40 -4.05 15.76
C LEU A 599 7.38 -3.27 14.89
N ARG A 600 6.87 -2.88 13.72
CA ARG A 600 7.55 -2.09 12.70
C ARG A 600 6.97 -0.69 12.61
N GLU A 601 5.68 -0.55 12.90
CA GLU A 601 4.97 0.72 12.95
C GLU A 601 4.13 0.83 14.23
N CYS A 602 4.27 1.96 14.92
CA CYS A 602 3.53 2.27 16.14
C CYS A 602 3.29 3.77 16.30
N GLY A 603 2.04 4.20 16.47
CA GLY A 603 1.70 5.53 16.98
C GLY A 603 1.33 5.45 18.45
N ILE A 604 2.05 6.10 19.36
CA ILE A 604 1.74 6.11 20.79
C ILE A 604 0.95 7.38 21.11
N GLU A 605 -0.29 7.21 21.58
CA GLU A 605 -1.18 8.29 21.94
C GLU A 605 -1.53 8.31 23.43
N GLY A 606 -2.01 9.46 23.90
CA GLY A 606 -2.39 9.64 25.30
C GLY A 606 -1.18 9.72 26.23
N LEU A 607 -0.02 10.19 25.75
CA LEU A 607 1.22 10.22 26.53
C LEU A 607 1.14 11.09 27.79
N GLY A 608 0.26 12.09 27.85
CA GLY A 608 0.02 12.86 29.07
C GLY A 608 -0.68 12.04 30.16
N ASN A 609 -1.37 10.96 29.81
CA ASN A 609 -2.02 10.03 30.76
C ASN A 609 -1.03 9.10 31.47
N VAL A 610 0.23 9.00 31.02
CA VAL A 610 1.26 8.14 31.63
C VAL A 610 1.45 8.53 33.09
N SER A 611 1.20 7.62 34.03
CA SER A 611 1.13 8.00 35.45
C SER A 611 2.51 8.27 36.07
N HIS A 612 3.50 7.46 35.71
CA HIS A 612 4.85 7.55 36.26
C HIS A 612 5.90 7.53 35.13
N LEU A 613 6.94 8.36 35.26
CA LEU A 613 8.02 8.48 34.26
C LEU A 613 8.82 7.18 34.10
N ASP A 614 8.91 6.37 35.15
CA ASP A 614 9.60 5.08 35.15
C ASP A 614 8.94 4.05 34.20
N GLU A 615 7.67 4.24 33.81
CA GLU A 615 7.01 3.43 32.78
C GLU A 615 7.71 3.54 31.42
N ALA A 616 8.19 4.73 31.05
CA ALA A 616 8.92 4.95 29.80
C ALA A 616 10.32 4.32 29.86
N GLU A 617 10.99 4.39 31.01
CA GLU A 617 12.29 3.73 31.23
C GLU A 617 12.16 2.21 31.17
N ARG A 618 11.13 1.64 31.81
CA ARG A 618 10.84 0.19 31.79
C ARG A 618 10.38 -0.31 30.42
N LEU A 619 9.74 0.53 29.62
CA LEU A 619 9.43 0.22 28.22
C LEU A 619 10.72 -0.04 27.43
N GLY A 620 11.74 0.81 27.63
CA GLY A 620 13.01 0.68 26.95
C GLY A 620 12.87 0.72 25.42
N LEU A 621 12.16 1.73 24.90
CA LEU A 621 11.77 1.86 23.48
C LEU A 621 12.96 1.68 22.51
N HIS A 622 14.15 2.13 22.89
CA HIS A 622 15.40 1.97 22.14
C HIS A 622 15.79 0.50 21.85
N ASN A 623 15.25 -0.46 22.61
CA ASN A 623 15.51 -1.89 22.39
C ASN A 623 14.61 -2.52 21.32
N MET A 624 13.56 -1.82 20.87
CA MET A 624 12.61 -2.34 19.87
C MET A 624 13.20 -2.25 18.45
N LYS A 625 14.21 -3.07 18.15
CA LYS A 625 15.04 -3.00 16.93
C LYS A 625 14.27 -3.15 15.61
N ASN A 626 13.03 -3.64 15.61
CA ASN A 626 12.23 -3.78 14.39
C ASN A 626 11.42 -2.51 14.05
N LEU A 627 11.34 -1.53 14.95
CA LEU A 627 10.51 -0.34 14.79
C LEU A 627 11.14 0.62 13.77
N LEU A 628 10.40 0.91 12.70
CA LEU A 628 10.80 1.79 11.60
C LEU A 628 10.00 3.09 11.55
N ARG A 629 8.71 3.03 11.90
CA ARG A 629 7.76 4.15 11.87
C ARG A 629 7.24 4.39 13.27
N LEU A 630 7.45 5.59 13.81
CA LEU A 630 7.01 5.96 15.14
C LEU A 630 6.28 7.30 15.11
N SER A 631 5.12 7.38 15.74
CA SER A 631 4.45 8.63 16.07
C SER A 631 4.29 8.76 17.58
N LEU A 632 4.58 9.92 18.16
CA LEU A 632 4.40 10.22 19.58
C LEU A 632 3.42 11.38 19.71
N VAL A 633 2.24 11.12 20.29
CA VAL A 633 1.14 12.08 20.40
C VAL A 633 0.86 12.40 21.87
N PHE A 634 0.98 13.68 22.21
CA PHE A 634 0.79 14.21 23.56
C PHE A 634 -0.57 14.92 23.69
N ASP A 635 -1.15 14.94 24.89
CA ASP A 635 -2.49 15.49 25.18
C ASP A 635 -2.53 16.47 26.39
N GLY A 636 -1.44 16.60 27.16
CA GLY A 636 -1.36 17.50 28.32
C GLY A 636 -1.16 18.98 27.98
N LYS A 637 -2.08 19.86 28.42
CA LYS A 637 -2.09 21.31 28.12
C LYS A 637 -1.68 22.23 29.28
N ASP A 638 -1.76 21.75 30.52
CA ASP A 638 -1.43 22.50 31.74
C ASP A 638 0.08 22.53 32.02
N GLU A 639 0.56 23.47 32.85
CA GLU A 639 2.00 23.65 33.09
C GLU A 639 2.70 22.42 33.69
N GLU A 640 2.04 21.74 34.63
CA GLU A 640 2.53 20.50 35.23
C GLU A 640 2.67 19.40 34.16
N GLY A 641 1.65 19.24 33.31
CA GLY A 641 1.67 18.31 32.17
C GLY A 641 2.80 18.61 31.18
N ARG A 642 3.12 19.89 30.93
CA ARG A 642 4.22 20.27 30.02
C ARG A 642 5.59 19.82 30.53
N ARG A 643 5.90 20.06 31.81
CA ARG A 643 7.20 19.65 32.40
C ARG A 643 7.36 18.13 32.36
N LYS A 644 6.28 17.42 32.67
CA LYS A 644 6.22 15.96 32.57
C LYS A 644 6.42 15.48 31.14
N ASN A 645 5.77 16.09 30.14
CA ASN A 645 5.91 15.73 28.73
C ASN A 645 7.37 15.85 28.26
N GLN A 646 8.10 16.88 28.71
CA GLN A 646 9.51 17.05 28.37
C GLN A 646 10.38 15.92 28.93
N GLN A 647 10.21 15.57 30.21
CA GLN A 647 10.95 14.46 30.82
C GLN A 647 10.58 13.12 30.18
N LEU A 648 9.30 12.93 29.86
CA LEU A 648 8.78 11.74 29.21
C LEU A 648 9.35 11.57 27.79
N LEU A 649 9.38 12.64 26.99
CA LEU A 649 9.95 12.61 25.64
C LEU A 649 11.45 12.31 25.65
N GLU A 650 12.21 12.84 26.62
CA GLU A 650 13.63 12.50 26.78
C GLU A 650 13.81 11.00 27.12
N ALA A 651 12.93 10.41 27.94
CA ALA A 651 12.96 9.00 28.29
C ALA A 651 12.50 8.07 27.15
N LEU A 652 11.63 8.54 26.26
CA LEU A 652 11.12 7.82 25.09
C LEU A 652 12.11 7.85 23.91
N GLN A 653 13.37 7.50 24.16
CA GLN A 653 14.37 7.41 23.11
C GLN A 653 14.02 6.26 22.13
N PRO A 654 13.81 6.55 20.83
CA PRO A 654 13.54 5.53 19.83
C PRO A 654 14.82 4.80 19.40
N PRO A 655 14.69 3.63 18.75
CA PRO A 655 15.84 2.90 18.23
C PRO A 655 16.48 3.65 17.04
N LEU A 656 17.78 3.47 16.81
CA LEU A 656 18.54 4.26 15.83
C LEU A 656 18.18 3.95 14.36
N ASN A 657 17.43 2.88 14.10
CA ASN A 657 16.98 2.47 12.77
C ASN A 657 15.59 3.01 12.40
N VAL A 658 14.96 3.85 13.25
CA VAL A 658 13.73 4.55 12.88
C VAL A 658 13.97 5.42 11.65
N LYS A 659 13.05 5.29 10.68
CA LYS A 659 13.06 5.98 9.37
C LYS A 659 12.04 7.10 9.33
N GLU A 660 10.92 6.96 10.03
CA GLU A 660 9.90 8.00 10.14
C GLU A 660 9.57 8.29 11.60
N LEU A 661 9.59 9.58 11.95
CA LEU A 661 9.26 10.06 13.29
C LEU A 661 8.25 11.20 13.23
N GLY A 662 7.11 11.00 13.88
CA GLY A 662 6.13 12.04 14.18
C GLY A 662 6.19 12.43 15.66
N ILE A 663 6.24 13.74 15.94
CA ILE A 663 6.02 14.28 17.29
C ILE A 663 4.86 15.27 17.17
N VAL A 664 3.76 14.97 17.87
CA VAL A 664 2.49 15.69 17.76
C VAL A 664 2.05 16.21 19.11
N SER A 665 1.62 17.49 19.15
CA SER A 665 1.07 18.15 20.33
C SER A 665 2.02 18.21 21.54
N TYR A 666 3.33 18.18 21.29
CA TYR A 666 4.34 18.23 22.35
C TYR A 666 4.28 19.56 23.10
N GLY A 667 3.98 19.48 24.40
CA GLY A 667 3.82 20.65 25.27
C GLY A 667 5.12 21.21 25.88
N GLY A 668 6.26 20.54 25.71
CA GLY A 668 7.55 21.04 26.22
C GLY A 668 8.14 22.13 25.32
N ASN A 669 9.07 22.92 25.86
CA ASN A 669 9.72 24.01 25.12
C ASN A 669 11.04 23.60 24.44
N ILE A 670 11.62 22.45 24.81
CA ILE A 670 12.91 21.95 24.33
C ILE A 670 12.72 20.56 23.75
N PHE A 671 13.25 20.32 22.55
CA PHE A 671 13.30 18.99 21.93
C PHE A 671 14.39 18.11 22.57
N PRO A 672 14.22 16.78 22.57
CA PRO A 672 15.13 15.87 23.26
C PRO A 672 16.49 15.78 22.57
N LYS A 673 17.53 15.47 23.36
CA LYS A 673 18.93 15.42 22.84
C LYS A 673 19.13 14.28 21.84
N TRP A 674 18.40 13.18 22.01
CA TRP A 674 18.53 12.03 21.14
C TRP A 674 18.03 12.28 19.71
N LEU A 675 17.24 13.33 19.46
CA LEU A 675 16.64 13.59 18.14
C LEU A 675 17.71 13.80 17.05
N THR A 676 18.82 14.46 17.39
CA THR A 676 19.94 14.67 16.46
C THR A 676 20.81 13.42 16.25
N SER A 677 20.60 12.37 17.04
CA SER A 677 21.36 11.11 16.96
C SER A 677 20.72 10.10 15.99
N LEU A 678 19.55 10.39 15.42
CA LEU A 678 18.82 9.47 14.54
C LEU A 678 19.36 9.50 13.11
N THR A 679 20.45 8.79 12.88
CA THR A 679 21.19 8.79 11.61
C THR A 679 20.51 8.07 10.45
N ASN A 680 19.41 7.34 10.68
CA ASN A 680 18.61 6.71 9.62
C ASN A 680 17.28 7.41 9.34
N LEU A 681 17.00 8.53 10.01
CA LEU A 681 15.73 9.24 9.91
C LEU A 681 15.58 9.93 8.54
N ARG A 682 14.53 9.58 7.81
CA ARG A 682 14.20 10.09 6.47
C ARG A 682 12.99 11.02 6.46
N ASP A 683 11.97 10.75 7.29
CA ASP A 683 10.80 11.63 7.43
C ASP A 683 10.66 12.10 8.88
N LEU A 684 10.63 13.42 9.07
CA LEU A 684 10.36 14.04 10.36
C LEU A 684 9.13 14.94 10.28
N ARG A 685 8.15 14.68 11.14
CA ARG A 685 6.90 15.45 11.24
C ARG A 685 6.77 16.04 12.64
N LEU A 686 6.86 17.36 12.75
CA LEU A 686 6.61 18.11 13.99
C LEU A 686 5.29 18.86 13.84
N LYS A 687 4.28 18.46 14.62
CA LYS A 687 2.93 19.04 14.52
C LYS A 687 2.46 19.56 15.87
N SER A 688 1.91 20.78 15.91
CA SER A 688 1.28 21.36 17.10
C SER A 688 2.19 21.45 18.34
N CYS A 689 3.52 21.57 18.18
CA CYS A 689 4.45 21.80 19.29
C CYS A 689 4.48 23.29 19.65
N VAL A 690 3.39 23.76 20.24
CA VAL A 690 3.04 25.19 20.36
C VAL A 690 4.07 26.04 21.10
N ILE A 691 4.79 25.46 22.07
CA ILE A 691 5.65 26.21 23.00
C ILE A 691 7.13 26.16 22.58
N CYS A 692 7.48 25.34 21.59
CA CYS A 692 8.84 25.27 21.09
C CYS A 692 9.23 26.58 20.41
N GLU A 693 10.26 27.24 20.92
CA GLU A 693 10.77 28.50 20.35
C GLU A 693 11.96 28.28 19.41
N HIS A 694 12.71 27.19 19.61
CA HIS A 694 13.96 26.90 18.90
C HIS A 694 13.96 25.48 18.36
N PHE A 695 14.51 25.30 17.15
CA PHE A 695 14.72 23.98 16.58
C PHE A 695 16.05 23.38 17.02
N PRO A 696 16.14 22.05 17.16
CA PRO A 696 17.42 21.38 17.23
C PRO A 696 18.13 21.45 15.86
N PRO A 697 19.41 21.04 15.78
CA PRO A 697 20.19 20.88 14.54
C PRO A 697 19.63 19.90 13.48
N LEU A 698 18.42 20.14 12.97
CA LEU A 698 17.72 19.28 12.02
C LEU A 698 18.48 19.11 10.70
N GLY A 699 19.26 20.12 10.30
CA GLY A 699 20.12 20.06 9.12
C GLY A 699 21.19 18.97 9.16
N LYS A 700 21.56 18.45 10.34
CA LYS A 700 22.52 17.34 10.48
C LYS A 700 21.91 15.97 10.16
N LEU A 701 20.58 15.89 10.08
CA LEU A 701 19.87 14.64 9.82
C LEU A 701 19.75 14.37 8.31
N PRO A 702 19.79 13.09 7.87
CA PRO A 702 19.68 12.72 6.46
C PRO A 702 18.21 12.67 6.00
N LEU A 703 17.44 13.71 6.33
CA LEU A 703 16.01 13.82 6.03
C LEU A 703 15.74 13.95 4.53
N GLU A 704 14.76 13.21 4.04
CA GLU A 704 14.16 13.32 2.71
C GLU A 704 12.87 14.15 2.73
N LYS A 705 12.10 14.06 3.81
CA LYS A 705 10.87 14.83 4.04
C LYS A 705 10.90 15.49 5.41
N LEU A 706 10.57 16.79 5.46
CA LEU A 706 10.43 17.54 6.71
C LEU A 706 9.10 18.30 6.70
N THR A 707 8.24 18.01 7.68
CA THR A 707 6.95 18.69 7.85
C THR A 707 6.91 19.40 9.20
N LEU A 708 6.67 20.71 9.17
CA LEU A 708 6.51 21.58 10.32
C LEU A 708 5.10 22.18 10.27
N TYR A 709 4.26 21.91 11.27
CA TYR A 709 2.88 22.37 11.31
C TYR A 709 2.51 22.90 12.70
N GLY A 710 1.87 24.07 12.81
CA GLY A 710 1.29 24.52 14.09
C GLY A 710 2.32 24.83 15.19
N LEU A 711 3.52 25.31 14.81
CA LEU A 711 4.62 25.62 15.72
C LEU A 711 4.61 27.10 16.12
N TYR A 712 3.60 27.51 16.89
CA TYR A 712 3.32 28.93 17.17
C TYR A 712 4.38 29.65 18.01
N GLY A 713 5.25 28.94 18.74
CA GLY A 713 6.30 29.55 19.56
C GLY A 713 7.53 30.00 18.76
N VAL A 714 7.70 29.51 17.53
CA VAL A 714 8.88 29.79 16.71
C VAL A 714 8.72 31.14 16.04
N LYS A 715 9.52 32.12 16.49
CA LYS A 715 9.54 33.48 15.91
C LYS A 715 10.57 33.64 14.80
N ARG A 716 11.66 32.88 14.87
CA ARG A 716 12.77 32.94 13.92
C ARG A 716 13.34 31.56 13.64
N VAL A 717 13.79 31.35 12.41
CA VAL A 717 14.56 30.17 12.01
C VAL A 717 15.99 30.62 11.69
N GLY A 718 16.92 30.32 12.60
CA GLY A 718 18.32 30.74 12.52
C GLY A 718 19.31 29.63 12.11
N ASN A 719 20.59 29.87 12.39
CA ASN A 719 21.71 28.97 12.04
C ASN A 719 21.62 27.60 12.73
N GLU A 720 20.97 27.56 13.91
CA GLU A 720 20.71 26.36 14.69
C GLU A 720 19.93 25.30 13.92
N PHE A 721 18.99 25.72 13.07
CA PHE A 721 18.17 24.81 12.24
C PHE A 721 19.03 24.02 11.24
N LEU A 722 20.07 24.67 10.69
CA LEU A 722 21.03 24.05 9.78
C LEU A 722 22.12 23.24 10.52
N GLY A 723 22.20 23.38 11.84
CA GLY A 723 23.26 22.77 12.66
C GLY A 723 24.60 23.48 12.57
N ILE A 724 24.61 24.77 12.23
CA ILE A 724 25.79 25.63 12.27
C ILE A 724 25.93 26.20 13.68
N GLU A 725 27.08 25.97 14.33
CA GLU A 725 27.38 26.54 15.64
C GLU A 725 27.77 28.03 15.48
N GLU A 726 27.06 28.93 16.17
CA GLU A 726 27.46 30.34 16.26
C GLU A 726 28.69 30.44 17.17
N SER A 727 29.88 30.65 16.60
CA SER A 727 31.05 31.00 17.40
C SER A 727 30.81 32.37 18.04
N SER A 728 30.71 32.41 19.36
CA SER A 728 30.66 33.68 20.12
C SER A 728 31.85 34.54 19.71
N GLU A 729 31.59 35.77 19.27
CA GLU A 729 32.60 36.70 18.73
C GLU A 729 33.61 37.20 19.79
N ASP A 730 33.53 36.74 21.04
CA ASP A 730 34.29 37.28 22.18
C ASP A 730 35.52 36.47 22.61
N ASP A 731 35.86 35.34 21.97
CA ASP A 731 37.05 34.56 22.34
C ASP A 731 38.07 34.41 21.19
N PRO A 732 39.14 35.23 21.17
CA PRO A 732 40.17 35.19 20.13
C PRO A 732 41.10 33.98 20.23
N SER A 733 40.87 33.06 21.18
CA SER A 733 41.71 31.87 21.39
C SER A 733 41.12 30.57 20.86
N SER A 734 39.90 30.56 20.31
CA SER A 734 39.30 29.36 19.69
C SER A 734 39.65 29.25 18.19
N SER A 735 40.94 29.08 17.88
CA SER A 735 41.35 28.55 16.59
C SER A 735 41.02 27.05 16.52
N SER A 736 39.75 26.73 16.26
CA SER A 736 39.27 25.36 16.17
C SER A 736 38.62 25.14 14.80
N SER A 737 39.37 24.48 13.91
CA SER A 737 38.87 23.65 12.81
C SER A 737 37.81 24.27 11.88
N SER A 738 38.21 24.69 10.67
CA SER A 738 37.28 24.81 9.53
C SER A 738 36.64 23.46 9.23
N SER A 739 35.56 23.11 9.93
CA SER A 739 34.67 22.03 9.53
C SER A 739 33.76 22.59 8.43
N SER A 740 33.80 21.99 7.26
CA SER A 740 32.80 22.26 6.22
C SER A 740 31.45 21.80 6.74
N VAL A 741 30.51 22.72 6.99
CA VAL A 741 29.17 22.35 7.47
C VAL A 741 28.31 21.98 6.28
N THR A 742 27.85 20.74 6.25
CA THR A 742 26.91 20.27 5.22
C THR A 742 25.56 19.99 5.85
N ALA A 743 24.52 20.71 5.42
CA ALA A 743 23.16 20.59 5.97
C ALA A 743 22.18 20.02 4.94
N PHE A 744 21.22 19.19 5.38
CA PHE A 744 20.13 18.64 4.58
C PHE A 744 20.60 17.95 3.28
N THR A 745 21.51 16.97 3.40
CA THR A 745 22.13 16.29 2.25
C THR A 745 21.17 15.44 1.42
N LYS A 746 19.97 15.11 1.93
CA LYS A 746 19.00 14.24 1.27
C LYS A 746 17.62 14.86 1.07
N LEU A 747 17.41 16.13 1.45
CA LEU A 747 16.06 16.69 1.55
C LEU A 747 15.43 16.89 0.17
N LYS A 748 14.25 16.31 -0.02
CA LYS A 748 13.43 16.36 -1.24
C LYS A 748 12.19 17.23 -1.07
N SER A 749 11.53 17.15 0.09
CA SER A 749 10.29 17.88 0.39
C SER A 749 10.38 18.62 1.72
N LEU A 750 10.05 19.92 1.70
CA LEU A 750 9.94 20.75 2.90
C LEU A 750 8.55 21.41 2.94
N LYS A 751 7.81 21.16 4.02
CA LYS A 751 6.47 21.73 4.26
C LYS A 751 6.46 22.52 5.57
N ILE A 752 6.06 23.79 5.49
CA ILE A 752 5.88 24.67 6.66
C ILE A 752 4.48 25.24 6.64
N PHE A 753 3.69 24.97 7.67
CA PHE A 753 2.29 25.37 7.73
C PHE A 753 1.89 25.88 9.11
N ASP A 754 1.01 26.88 9.14
CA ASP A 754 0.38 27.38 10.38
C ASP A 754 1.42 27.79 11.44
N MET A 755 2.42 28.59 11.04
CA MET A 755 3.44 29.15 11.93
C MET A 755 3.20 30.65 12.14
N ASN A 756 2.15 30.97 12.89
CA ASN A 756 1.59 32.34 12.99
C ASN A 756 2.55 33.42 13.52
N GLU A 757 3.53 33.03 14.34
CA GLU A 757 4.50 33.96 14.92
C GLU A 757 5.84 34.00 14.16
N LEU A 758 6.00 33.22 13.10
CA LEU A 758 7.24 33.15 12.34
C LEU A 758 7.44 34.45 11.55
N GLU A 759 8.35 35.30 12.02
CA GLU A 759 8.65 36.61 11.44
C GLU A 759 9.86 36.55 10.48
N GLU A 760 10.90 35.81 10.90
CA GLU A 760 12.19 35.81 10.22
C GLU A 760 12.66 34.39 9.91
N TRP A 761 12.98 34.14 8.64
CA TRP A 761 13.73 32.96 8.23
C TRP A 761 14.99 33.41 7.52
N ASN A 762 16.07 33.60 8.29
CA ASN A 762 17.34 34.06 7.76
C ASN A 762 18.51 33.47 8.53
N CYS A 763 19.25 32.58 7.87
CA CYS A 763 20.50 32.05 8.40
C CYS A 763 21.62 33.03 8.03
N ARG A 764 22.15 33.78 9.02
CA ARG A 764 23.29 34.69 8.82
C ARG A 764 24.56 33.85 8.58
N ILE A 765 24.78 33.47 7.32
CA ILE A 765 25.98 32.76 6.88
C ILE A 765 27.14 33.77 6.85
N THR A 766 27.88 33.89 7.97
CA THR A 766 29.01 34.82 8.12
C THR A 766 30.28 34.37 7.39
N ARG A 767 30.36 33.11 6.95
CA ARG A 767 31.47 32.55 6.14
C ARG A 767 30.94 31.70 4.99
N LYS A 768 30.75 32.31 3.81
CA LYS A 768 30.22 31.63 2.60
C LYS A 768 31.12 30.50 2.07
N GLU A 769 32.39 30.46 2.43
CA GLU A 769 33.39 29.61 1.77
C GLU A 769 33.38 28.15 2.24
N ASN A 770 32.71 27.80 3.35
CA ASN A 770 32.75 26.46 3.96
C ASN A 770 31.38 25.86 4.33
N ILE A 771 30.26 26.40 3.84
CA ILE A 771 28.92 25.91 4.16
C ILE A 771 28.23 25.41 2.88
N SER A 772 27.82 24.15 2.88
CA SER A 772 27.08 23.52 1.79
C SER A 772 25.69 23.10 2.27
N ILE A 773 24.66 23.80 1.82
CA ILE A 773 23.27 23.51 2.18
C ILE A 773 22.64 22.80 0.99
N MET A 774 22.10 21.60 1.21
CA MET A 774 21.48 20.77 0.16
C MET A 774 22.43 20.55 -1.04
N PRO A 775 23.66 20.06 -0.83
CA PRO A 775 24.67 19.90 -1.88
C PRO A 775 24.22 18.99 -3.04
N GLN A 776 24.69 19.32 -4.24
CA GLN A 776 24.69 18.39 -5.36
C GLN A 776 25.78 17.33 -5.14
N LEU A 777 25.40 16.06 -4.97
CA LEU A 777 26.35 14.95 -4.91
C LEU A 777 26.75 14.51 -6.33
N PRO A 778 28.05 14.28 -6.61
CA PRO A 778 28.50 13.78 -7.91
C PRO A 778 28.04 12.33 -8.14
N ILE A 779 27.66 12.03 -9.39
CA ILE A 779 27.24 10.70 -9.82
C ILE A 779 28.46 9.77 -9.74
N LEU A 780 28.46 8.83 -8.78
CA LEU A 780 29.39 7.69 -8.82
C LEU A 780 28.79 6.65 -9.76
N GLU A 781 29.54 6.27 -10.80
CA GLU A 781 29.12 5.44 -11.94
C GLU A 781 28.76 3.97 -11.60
N ASP A 782 28.50 3.60 -10.34
CA ASP A 782 28.23 2.20 -9.98
C ASP A 782 26.90 2.02 -9.21
N ARG A 783 25.94 1.39 -9.91
CA ARG A 783 24.71 0.70 -9.48
C ARG A 783 23.44 1.49 -9.11
N ARG A 784 22.48 1.42 -10.05
CA ARG A 784 21.04 1.13 -9.87
C ARG A 784 20.15 2.01 -8.96
N THR A 785 20.52 3.23 -8.62
CA THR A 785 19.53 4.22 -8.11
C THR A 785 19.76 5.59 -8.72
N THR A 786 18.76 6.09 -9.45
CA THR A 786 18.67 7.48 -9.97
C THR A 786 18.18 8.45 -8.88
N ASP A 787 18.54 8.22 -7.61
CA ASP A 787 18.14 9.06 -6.49
C ASP A 787 19.20 10.12 -6.20
N ILE A 788 19.16 11.22 -6.96
CA ILE A 788 19.99 12.40 -6.68
C ILE A 788 19.26 13.23 -5.62
N PRO A 789 19.86 13.53 -4.45
CA PRO A 789 19.20 14.32 -3.43
C PRO A 789 19.06 15.77 -3.90
N ARG A 790 17.81 16.20 -4.06
CA ARG A 790 17.44 17.52 -4.58
C ARG A 790 16.16 17.96 -3.93
N LEU A 791 16.13 19.17 -3.36
CA LEU A 791 14.87 19.78 -2.95
C LEU A 791 14.03 20.00 -4.21
N SER A 792 12.92 19.27 -4.32
CA SER A 792 12.01 19.28 -5.45
C SER A 792 10.69 19.97 -5.11
N SER A 793 10.29 19.96 -3.85
CA SER A 793 9.03 20.53 -3.37
C SER A 793 9.23 21.41 -2.13
N LEU A 794 8.80 22.66 -2.21
CA LEU A 794 8.73 23.60 -1.08
C LEU A 794 7.30 24.13 -0.94
N ARG A 795 6.70 23.94 0.24
CA ARG A 795 5.36 24.44 0.56
C ARG A 795 5.35 25.27 1.82
N ILE A 796 4.71 26.43 1.73
CA ILE A 796 4.56 27.36 2.84
C ILE A 796 3.11 27.83 2.88
N GLY A 797 2.42 27.58 3.98
CA GLY A 797 1.02 27.96 4.15
C GLY A 797 0.73 28.60 5.50
N TYR A 798 -0.24 29.51 5.59
CA TYR A 798 -0.71 30.07 6.87
C TYR A 798 0.44 30.63 7.74
N CYS A 799 1.34 31.41 7.14
CA CYS A 799 2.48 32.05 7.82
C CYS A 799 2.42 33.58 7.65
N PRO A 800 1.49 34.27 8.33
CA PRO A 800 1.15 35.67 8.03
C PRO A 800 2.25 36.70 8.32
N LYS A 801 3.19 36.40 9.23
CA LYS A 801 4.27 37.32 9.62
C LYS A 801 5.59 37.10 8.86
N LEU A 802 5.70 36.02 8.10
CA LEU A 802 6.95 35.66 7.43
C LEU A 802 7.18 36.59 6.24
N LYS A 803 8.25 37.39 6.30
CA LYS A 803 8.48 38.48 5.34
C LYS A 803 9.12 38.01 4.04
N VAL A 804 10.16 37.18 4.13
CA VAL A 804 11.04 36.81 3.00
C VAL A 804 11.56 35.39 3.23
N LEU A 805 11.77 34.64 2.15
CA LEU A 805 12.40 33.32 2.17
C LEU A 805 13.91 33.42 1.94
N PRO A 806 14.72 32.54 2.57
CA PRO A 806 16.16 32.54 2.35
C PRO A 806 16.56 32.34 0.89
N ASP A 807 17.48 33.17 0.41
CA ASP A 807 18.01 33.13 -0.97
C ASP A 807 18.55 31.74 -1.38
N TYR A 808 19.10 30.96 -0.44
CA TYR A 808 19.64 29.63 -0.72
C TYR A 808 18.54 28.60 -1.07
N LEU A 809 17.29 28.79 -0.63
CA LEU A 809 16.18 27.91 -1.02
C LEU A 809 15.70 28.25 -2.44
N LEU A 810 15.61 29.54 -2.75
CA LEU A 810 15.02 30.05 -3.99
C LEU A 810 15.95 29.93 -5.19
N ARG A 811 17.27 30.11 -5.01
CA ARG A 811 18.26 30.01 -6.09
C ARG A 811 18.52 28.56 -6.55
N THR A 812 17.87 27.57 -5.93
CA THR A 812 18.04 26.16 -6.28
C THR A 812 17.36 25.87 -7.61
N THR A 813 18.11 25.53 -8.66
CA THR A 813 17.57 25.19 -9.98
C THR A 813 16.83 23.86 -10.03
N THR A 814 16.83 23.10 -8.93
CA THR A 814 16.20 21.77 -8.85
C THR A 814 14.75 21.81 -8.39
N LEU A 815 14.31 22.92 -7.81
CA LEU A 815 12.98 23.06 -7.25
C LEU A 815 11.94 22.97 -8.38
N GLN A 816 11.05 21.98 -8.30
CA GLN A 816 10.00 21.74 -9.30
C GLN A 816 8.70 22.42 -8.90
N VAL A 817 8.39 22.40 -7.60
CA VAL A 817 7.13 22.89 -7.03
C VAL A 817 7.40 23.89 -5.91
N LEU A 818 6.80 25.07 -6.04
CA LEU A 818 6.72 26.09 -5.00
C LEU A 818 5.25 26.45 -4.77
N SER A 819 4.75 26.22 -3.55
CA SER A 819 3.40 26.60 -3.15
C SER A 819 3.44 27.56 -1.96
N ILE A 820 2.83 28.73 -2.13
CA ILE A 820 2.63 29.75 -1.09
C ILE A 820 1.13 30.03 -0.98
N SER A 821 0.55 29.83 0.20
CA SER A 821 -0.88 30.08 0.43
C SER A 821 -1.14 30.72 1.80
N GLU A 822 -2.09 31.64 1.88
CA GLU A 822 -2.45 32.31 3.15
C GLU A 822 -1.23 32.95 3.84
N CYS A 823 -0.32 33.52 3.05
CA CYS A 823 0.92 34.16 3.50
C CYS A 823 1.02 35.57 2.90
N PRO A 824 0.23 36.55 3.38
CA PRO A 824 0.04 37.86 2.74
C PRO A 824 1.34 38.60 2.39
N LEU A 825 2.33 38.57 3.28
CA LEU A 825 3.62 39.23 3.05
C LEU A 825 4.45 38.54 1.97
N LEU A 826 4.51 37.20 1.96
CA LEU A 826 5.20 36.44 0.93
C LEU A 826 4.48 36.55 -0.42
N GLU A 827 3.15 36.49 -0.43
CA GLU A 827 2.34 36.61 -1.64
C GLU A 827 2.52 37.97 -2.32
N GLU A 828 2.68 39.06 -1.54
CA GLU A 828 3.04 40.37 -2.08
C GLU A 828 4.48 40.40 -2.61
N HIS A 829 5.43 39.86 -1.84
CA HIS A 829 6.86 39.89 -2.15
C HIS A 829 7.23 39.04 -3.39
N TYR A 830 6.52 37.92 -3.60
CA TYR A 830 6.72 36.97 -4.70
C TYR A 830 5.59 37.02 -5.73
N ARG A 831 4.78 38.08 -5.78
CA ARG A 831 3.66 38.22 -6.73
C ARG A 831 4.12 38.09 -8.18
N GLU A 832 3.42 37.28 -8.97
CA GLU A 832 3.74 37.06 -10.38
C GLU A 832 3.88 38.39 -11.16
N GLY A 833 5.07 38.59 -11.75
CA GLY A 833 5.41 39.75 -12.58
C GLY A 833 5.49 41.11 -11.86
N LYS A 834 5.18 41.18 -10.56
CA LYS A 834 5.09 42.45 -9.80
C LYS A 834 5.83 42.44 -8.46
N GLY A 835 6.09 41.28 -7.89
CA GLY A 835 6.80 41.12 -6.61
C GLY A 835 8.28 41.45 -6.74
N GLU A 836 8.85 42.02 -5.68
CA GLU A 836 10.26 42.41 -5.60
C GLU A 836 11.21 41.25 -5.95
N ASP A 837 10.91 40.05 -5.45
CA ASP A 837 11.73 38.86 -5.64
C ASP A 837 11.14 37.83 -6.62
N TRP A 838 10.17 38.21 -7.46
CA TRP A 838 9.62 37.30 -8.49
C TRP A 838 10.70 36.68 -9.38
N HIS A 839 11.71 37.49 -9.74
CA HIS A 839 12.86 37.07 -10.54
C HIS A 839 13.69 35.94 -9.90
N LYS A 840 13.59 35.73 -8.58
CA LYS A 840 14.28 34.65 -7.86
C LYS A 840 13.53 33.33 -7.90
N ILE A 841 12.26 33.30 -8.30
CA ILE A 841 11.43 32.09 -8.33
C ILE A 841 10.86 31.78 -9.71
N SER A 842 10.91 32.72 -10.65
CA SER A 842 10.32 32.60 -11.99
C SER A 842 10.89 31.46 -12.85
N HIS A 843 12.01 30.85 -12.46
CA HIS A 843 12.58 29.68 -13.14
C HIS A 843 11.95 28.35 -12.69
N ILE A 844 11.12 28.35 -11.65
CA ILE A 844 10.47 27.15 -11.11
C ILE A 844 9.29 26.75 -12.01
N PRO A 845 9.18 25.48 -12.45
CA PRO A 845 8.13 25.04 -13.37
C PRO A 845 6.70 25.19 -12.84
N HIS A 846 6.47 24.85 -11.56
CA HIS A 846 5.15 24.87 -10.95
C HIS A 846 5.13 25.82 -9.75
N ILE A 847 4.59 27.02 -9.94
CA ILE A 847 4.43 28.05 -8.91
C ILE A 847 2.93 28.23 -8.64
N GLN A 848 2.52 28.04 -7.39
CA GLN A 848 1.17 28.33 -6.93
C GLN A 848 1.22 29.35 -5.81
N ILE A 849 0.68 30.55 -6.07
CA ILE A 849 0.55 31.62 -5.09
C ILE A 849 -0.93 31.97 -5.03
N SER A 850 -1.62 31.55 -3.98
CA SER A 850 -3.09 31.67 -3.88
C SER A 850 -3.51 32.39 -2.61
N HIS A 851 -4.36 33.40 -2.79
CA HIS A 851 -5.08 34.10 -1.73
C HIS A 851 -6.51 33.53 -1.67
N ILE A 852 -6.89 32.80 -0.63
CA ILE A 852 -8.29 32.41 -0.42
C ILE A 852 -8.95 33.55 0.34
N THR A 853 -9.72 34.38 -0.39
CA THR A 853 -10.68 35.27 0.27
C THR A 853 -11.84 34.39 0.76
N TRP A 854 -11.92 34.18 2.07
CA TRP A 854 -13.13 33.64 2.69
C TRP A 854 -14.28 34.65 2.45
N HIS A 855 -15.29 34.26 1.69
CA HIS A 855 -16.56 34.97 1.59
C HIS A 855 -17.61 34.32 2.49
#